data_AF-A0A7Y1XA34-F1
#
_entry.id   AF-A0A7Y1XA34-F1
#
_cell.length_a   1.000
_cell.length_b   1.000
_cell.length_c   1.000
_cell.angle_alpha   90.00
_cell.angle_beta   90.00
_cell.angle_gamma   90.00
#
_symmetry.space_group_name_H-M   'P 1'
#
loop_
_entity.id
_entity.type
_entity.pdbx_description
1 polymer ?
#
loop_
_entity_poly.entity_id
_entity_poly.type
_entity_poly.pdbx_seq_one_letter_code
_entity_poly.pdbx_strand_id
1 'polypeptide(L)'
;GEDVLNETLDAGFERNEADVVTPADTLYRPWNATLDREAEIAMFFRDVRLSDQLGFEYSGMSGEAAADDFMSRLEAIKAELATTAGPHVVSVILDGENAWENYDNDGKDFLNALYERLSESEFVTTITPTEYIDLHGESLENLPDVWPGAWFSPNYATWIGEAEEATAWDYLYQARQDLHRAETIVDQDSYERAFEKMLFAQGSDWFWWYGADQNSGNDDYFDGAFRELLGQMYDELGDDRPAYLSVPIIPSQTVEVTAGQSALITPSIDGNLDDAEWEDAGRYDFDQGAIQSLQFGYDRSNLYVRVDFAEGLGENFAFLDLYLGSSLPARRPTTVVDDAVLGFGATHMVRWDALETCLYGPLPELGSGALGDCETISAADDGNGFELAIPLKALGPLVAGDRVLIRADAAGDLIPNAGPGVAQVADISNVAVVLGIDDPIGDDHGPGSYTYPTDAVFTEGSYDLKSFEIGVEENELVISFEVNRGVRNPWDSPTGLSIQTFDVYIDKDPGAGTGARILIPGRNAALEPDNGWEYGITIEGWDSAIYIADTEGAIDETNPTFSTIVLSDRGKVISRIPLELLGGGDPYSWGYAGVVLSQEEFPTSGVRRVRDVESRSSQFRLGGAPADTNHTRIIDLAWPFEDTQETLLGNYPSSSDPPATLAPDSLPQVPIVTP
;
A
#
# COMPACT_ATOMS: atom_id res chain seq x y z
N GLY A 1 -1.93 -12.85 20.00
CA GLY A 1 -1.27 -11.87 20.87
C GLY A 1 -2.31 -11.30 21.79
N GLU A 2 -1.96 -10.24 22.52
CA GLU A 2 -2.93 -9.57 23.38
C GLU A 2 -4.16 -9.06 22.61
N ASP A 3 -4.04 -8.65 21.35
CA ASP A 3 -5.18 -8.18 20.53
C ASP A 3 -6.23 -9.27 20.29
N VAL A 4 -5.78 -10.51 20.02
CA VAL A 4 -6.68 -11.66 19.89
C VAL A 4 -7.40 -11.93 21.20
N LEU A 5 -6.70 -11.85 22.33
CA LEU A 5 -7.33 -12.03 23.64
C LEU A 5 -8.31 -10.89 23.95
N ASN A 6 -7.97 -9.67 23.56
CA ASN A 6 -8.81 -8.49 23.71
C ASN A 6 -10.15 -8.68 22.99
N GLU A 7 -10.13 -9.08 21.72
CA GLU A 7 -11.35 -9.37 20.96
C GLU A 7 -12.09 -10.61 21.50
N THR A 8 -11.36 -11.63 21.95
CA THR A 8 -11.97 -12.85 22.52
C THR A 8 -12.81 -12.55 23.76
N LEU A 9 -12.35 -11.63 24.60
CA LEU A 9 -12.95 -11.34 25.91
C LEU A 9 -13.68 -9.99 25.98
N ASP A 10 -13.62 -9.17 24.93
CA ASP A 10 -13.99 -7.74 24.99
C ASP A 10 -13.30 -7.06 26.19
N ALA A 11 -11.99 -7.30 26.31
CA ALA A 11 -11.25 -7.01 27.55
C ALA A 11 -10.99 -5.51 27.76
N GLY A 12 -11.04 -4.71 26.69
CA GLY A 12 -10.75 -3.27 26.72
C GLY A 12 -9.31 -2.97 27.12
N PHE A 13 -8.33 -3.69 26.54
CA PHE A 13 -6.93 -3.50 26.87
C PHE A 13 -6.44 -2.09 26.54
N GLU A 14 -5.92 -1.44 27.58
CA GLU A 14 -5.20 -0.17 27.50
C GLU A 14 -3.86 -0.29 28.23
N ARG A 15 -2.89 0.57 27.92
CA ARG A 15 -1.61 0.61 28.64
C ARG A 15 -1.55 1.84 29.54
N ASN A 16 -1.07 1.65 30.77
CA ASN A 16 -0.88 2.74 31.74
C ASN A 16 0.44 3.51 31.47
N GLU A 17 0.74 4.51 32.30
CA GLU A 17 1.96 5.34 32.18
C GLU A 17 3.28 4.54 32.29
N ALA A 18 3.24 3.31 32.80
CA ALA A 18 4.37 2.39 32.89
C ALA A 18 4.35 1.31 31.80
N ASP A 19 3.56 1.51 30.74
CA ASP A 19 3.34 0.59 29.62
C ASP A 19 2.71 -0.77 30.02
N VAL A 20 2.15 -0.91 31.22
CA VAL A 20 1.53 -2.18 31.67
C VAL A 20 0.09 -2.25 31.17
N VAL A 21 -0.29 -3.41 30.62
CA VAL A 21 -1.66 -3.67 30.15
C VAL A 21 -2.65 -3.65 31.32
N THR A 22 -3.81 -3.04 31.10
CA THR A 22 -4.93 -2.98 32.03
C THR A 22 -6.20 -3.47 31.32
N PRO A 23 -6.96 -4.41 31.91
CA PRO A 23 -6.70 -5.14 33.16
C PRO A 23 -5.55 -6.19 33.04
N ALA A 24 -4.51 -6.02 33.87
CA ALA A 24 -3.29 -6.84 33.82
C ALA A 24 -3.54 -8.34 34.02
N ASP A 25 -4.43 -8.70 34.95
CA ASP A 25 -4.72 -10.09 35.29
C ASP A 25 -5.21 -10.91 34.11
N THR A 26 -5.94 -10.29 33.18
CA THR A 26 -6.50 -10.94 32.01
C THR A 26 -5.40 -11.39 31.05
N LEU A 27 -4.40 -10.53 30.80
CA LEU A 27 -3.29 -10.85 29.90
C LEU A 27 -2.27 -11.79 30.55
N TYR A 28 -1.90 -11.53 31.82
CA TYR A 28 -0.80 -12.23 32.49
C TYR A 28 -1.24 -13.55 33.14
N ARG A 29 -2.18 -14.26 32.54
CA ARG A 29 -2.55 -15.63 32.89
C ARG A 29 -2.75 -16.46 31.63
N PRO A 30 -2.39 -17.76 31.65
CA PRO A 30 -2.73 -18.64 30.55
C PRO A 30 -4.21 -19.03 30.61
N TRP A 31 -4.74 -19.44 29.47
CA TRP A 31 -6.15 -19.81 29.29
C TRP A 31 -6.27 -21.20 28.69
N ASN A 32 -7.42 -21.84 28.85
CA ASN A 32 -7.69 -23.14 28.28
C ASN A 32 -8.73 -23.04 27.15
N ALA A 33 -8.30 -23.12 25.90
CA ALA A 33 -9.20 -23.08 24.76
C ALA A 33 -9.83 -24.45 24.52
N THR A 34 -11.16 -24.49 24.40
CA THR A 34 -11.90 -25.72 24.09
C THR A 34 -12.16 -25.81 22.59
N LEU A 35 -11.53 -26.77 21.91
CA LEU A 35 -11.80 -27.02 20.49
C LEU A 35 -13.06 -27.87 20.29
N ASP A 36 -13.68 -27.78 19.11
CA ASP A 36 -14.87 -28.55 18.68
C ASP A 36 -14.77 -30.08 18.85
N ARG A 37 -13.56 -30.62 19.02
CA ARG A 37 -13.29 -32.04 19.26
C ARG A 37 -13.10 -32.40 20.75
N GLU A 38 -13.52 -31.53 21.67
CA GLU A 38 -13.33 -31.65 23.13
C GLU A 38 -11.85 -31.74 23.56
N ALA A 39 -10.93 -31.30 22.70
CA ALA A 39 -9.52 -31.18 23.05
C ALA A 39 -9.28 -29.79 23.67
N GLU A 40 -8.71 -29.80 24.87
CA GLU A 40 -8.31 -28.61 25.61
C GLU A 40 -6.86 -28.24 25.25
N ILE A 41 -6.63 -26.97 24.91
CA ILE A 41 -5.30 -26.42 24.59
C ILE A 41 -5.01 -25.25 25.51
N ALA A 42 -3.93 -25.35 26.27
CA ALA A 42 -3.42 -24.23 27.05
C ALA A 42 -2.81 -23.16 26.12
N MET A 43 -3.29 -21.92 26.23
CA MET A 43 -2.89 -20.78 25.44
C MET A 43 -2.21 -19.73 26.31
N PHE A 44 -1.07 -19.22 25.82
CA PHE A 44 -0.30 -18.15 26.41
C PHE A 44 -0.33 -16.97 25.43
N PHE A 45 -0.77 -15.80 25.90
CA PHE A 45 -0.89 -14.63 25.05
C PHE A 45 0.32 -13.70 25.23
N ARG A 46 0.90 -13.32 24.10
CA ARG A 46 2.05 -12.40 23.99
C ARG A 46 1.71 -11.03 24.59
N ASP A 47 2.57 -10.52 25.47
CA ASP A 47 2.63 -9.08 25.77
C ASP A 47 3.35 -8.39 24.60
N VAL A 48 2.60 -7.63 23.82
CA VAL A 48 3.10 -7.06 22.55
C VAL A 48 4.23 -6.08 22.83
N ARG A 49 4.01 -5.07 23.69
CA ARG A 49 5.03 -4.06 24.03
C ARG A 49 6.32 -4.67 24.54
N LEU A 50 6.23 -5.58 25.51
CA LEU A 50 7.44 -6.16 26.12
C LEU A 50 8.21 -7.04 25.13
N SER A 51 7.50 -7.72 24.22
CA SER A 51 8.11 -8.51 23.15
C SER A 51 8.74 -7.62 22.08
N ASP A 52 8.08 -6.52 21.72
CA ASP A 52 8.55 -5.56 20.70
C ASP A 52 9.75 -4.75 21.18
N GLN A 53 9.82 -4.43 22.48
CA GLN A 53 11.04 -3.88 23.08
C GLN A 53 12.25 -4.76 22.75
N LEU A 54 12.09 -6.08 22.93
CA LEU A 54 13.12 -7.09 22.72
C LEU A 54 13.35 -7.39 21.23
N GLY A 55 12.33 -7.24 20.40
CA GLY A 55 12.41 -7.47 18.96
C GLY A 55 13.05 -6.31 18.19
N PHE A 56 12.75 -5.07 18.58
CA PHE A 56 12.92 -3.91 17.70
C PHE A 56 13.55 -2.66 18.35
N GLU A 57 13.39 -2.44 19.67
CA GLU A 57 13.80 -1.16 20.29
C GLU A 57 15.11 -1.25 21.09
N TYR A 58 15.30 -2.33 21.85
CA TYR A 58 16.47 -2.52 22.71
C TYR A 58 17.79 -2.65 21.95
N SER A 59 17.75 -2.91 20.63
CA SER A 59 18.91 -2.84 19.74
C SER A 59 19.58 -1.46 19.74
N GLY A 60 18.83 -0.38 20.03
CA GLY A 60 19.35 0.98 20.18
C GLY A 60 20.01 1.28 21.54
N MET A 61 20.05 0.32 22.47
CA MET A 61 20.57 0.47 23.83
C MET A 61 21.79 -0.44 24.08
N SER A 62 22.57 -0.14 25.13
CA SER A 62 23.56 -1.11 25.60
C SER A 62 22.85 -2.32 26.22
N GLY A 63 23.45 -3.51 26.08
CA GLY A 63 22.84 -4.75 26.56
C GLY A 63 22.47 -4.73 28.04
N GLU A 64 23.29 -4.12 28.90
CA GLU A 64 22.98 -3.97 30.32
C GLU A 64 21.80 -3.03 30.57
N ALA A 65 21.72 -1.90 29.84
CA ALA A 65 20.65 -0.93 30.01
C ALA A 65 19.31 -1.49 29.54
N ALA A 66 19.29 -2.20 28.41
CA ALA A 66 18.11 -2.92 27.92
C ALA A 66 17.65 -3.99 28.92
N ALA A 67 18.57 -4.75 29.51
CA ALA A 67 18.24 -5.76 30.51
C ALA A 67 17.70 -5.14 31.81
N ASP A 68 18.23 -3.99 32.24
CA ASP A 68 17.72 -3.24 33.40
C ASP A 68 16.31 -2.69 33.15
N ASP A 69 16.04 -2.17 31.96
CA ASP A 69 14.71 -1.70 31.56
C ASP A 69 13.70 -2.86 31.55
N PHE A 70 14.08 -4.00 30.94
CA PHE A 70 13.23 -5.20 30.91
C PHE A 70 12.83 -5.66 32.33
N MET A 71 13.80 -5.72 33.25
CA MET A 71 13.51 -6.08 34.64
C MET A 71 12.61 -5.06 35.33
N SER A 72 12.79 -3.76 35.06
CA SER A 72 11.96 -2.68 35.59
C SER A 72 10.50 -2.80 35.11
N ARG A 73 10.28 -3.20 33.86
CA ARG A 73 8.94 -3.48 33.32
C ARG A 73 8.28 -4.69 34.00
N LEU A 74 9.04 -5.76 34.27
CA LEU A 74 8.52 -6.89 35.06
C LEU A 74 8.14 -6.48 36.50
N GLU A 75 8.88 -5.56 37.12
CA GLU A 75 8.52 -5.01 38.43
C GLU A 75 7.23 -4.18 38.37
N ALA A 76 7.03 -3.40 37.32
CA ALA A 76 5.79 -2.64 37.10
C ALA A 76 4.58 -3.57 36.93
N ILE A 77 4.72 -4.64 36.13
CA ILE A 77 3.68 -5.68 35.97
C ILE A 77 3.34 -6.32 37.32
N LYS A 78 4.36 -6.68 38.11
CA LYS A 78 4.17 -7.24 39.46
C LYS A 78 3.43 -6.26 40.39
N ALA A 79 3.75 -4.96 40.31
CA ALA A 79 3.10 -3.94 41.13
C ALA A 79 1.61 -3.81 40.80
N GLU A 80 1.26 -3.85 39.52
CA GLU A 80 -0.14 -3.82 39.06
C GLU A 80 -0.91 -5.07 39.51
N LEU A 81 -0.26 -6.24 39.50
CA LEU A 81 -0.85 -7.52 39.92
C LEU A 81 -0.84 -7.74 41.44
N ALA A 82 -0.35 -6.80 42.25
CA ALA A 82 -0.08 -7.02 43.68
C ALA A 82 -1.32 -7.38 44.52
N THR A 83 -2.51 -6.96 44.09
CA THR A 83 -3.79 -7.28 44.74
C THR A 83 -4.54 -8.46 44.13
N THR A 84 -4.00 -9.06 43.07
CA THR A 84 -4.63 -10.15 42.33
C THR A 84 -3.98 -11.48 42.68
N ALA A 85 -4.79 -12.52 42.84
CA ALA A 85 -4.28 -13.85 43.18
C ALA A 85 -3.68 -14.50 41.93
N GLY A 86 -2.40 -14.84 41.99
CA GLY A 86 -1.72 -15.60 40.93
C GLY A 86 -1.99 -17.11 40.97
N PRO A 87 -1.20 -17.91 40.24
CA PRO A 87 0.09 -17.54 39.64
C PRO A 87 -0.06 -16.87 38.27
N HIS A 88 0.53 -15.68 38.12
CA HIS A 88 0.60 -14.95 36.85
C HIS A 88 1.82 -15.38 36.03
N VAL A 89 1.73 -15.26 34.71
CA VAL A 89 2.81 -15.52 33.74
C VAL A 89 2.93 -14.34 32.81
N VAL A 90 4.15 -13.85 32.62
CA VAL A 90 4.46 -12.88 31.56
C VAL A 90 5.02 -13.64 30.37
N SER A 91 4.30 -13.60 29.24
CA SER A 91 4.71 -14.29 28.00
C SER A 91 5.35 -13.30 27.03
N VAL A 92 6.66 -13.47 26.85
CA VAL A 92 7.46 -12.72 25.87
C VAL A 92 7.71 -13.65 24.69
N ILE A 93 7.09 -13.36 23.55
CA ILE A 93 7.05 -14.25 22.38
C ILE A 93 7.43 -13.42 21.16
N LEU A 94 8.53 -13.80 20.52
CA LEU A 94 9.08 -13.16 19.33
C LEU A 94 9.79 -14.19 18.47
N ASP A 95 10.03 -13.83 17.21
CA ASP A 95 10.80 -14.64 16.28
C ASP A 95 12.28 -14.68 16.68
N GLY A 96 12.91 -15.83 16.42
CA GLY A 96 14.23 -16.15 16.94
C GLY A 96 15.38 -15.59 16.11
N GLU A 97 15.10 -14.96 14.97
CA GLU A 97 16.07 -14.52 13.98
C GLU A 97 16.10 -12.99 13.82
N ASN A 98 14.95 -12.31 13.95
CA ASN A 98 14.78 -10.90 13.55
C ASN A 98 15.58 -9.91 14.42
N ALA A 99 15.70 -10.16 15.71
CA ALA A 99 16.24 -9.17 16.63
C ALA A 99 17.78 -9.05 16.55
N TRP A 100 18.48 -10.19 16.52
CA TRP A 100 19.86 -10.24 17.04
C TRP A 100 20.90 -9.53 16.18
N GLU A 101 20.72 -9.49 14.87
CA GLU A 101 21.63 -8.80 13.95
C GLU A 101 21.65 -7.28 14.13
N ASN A 102 20.60 -6.73 14.74
CA ASN A 102 20.48 -5.31 15.02
C ASN A 102 21.13 -4.90 16.35
N TYR A 103 21.40 -5.85 17.24
CA TYR A 103 22.05 -5.57 18.52
C TYR A 103 23.58 -5.56 18.39
N ASP A 104 24.22 -4.74 19.22
CA ASP A 104 25.66 -4.83 19.44
C ASP A 104 26.08 -6.27 19.81
N ASN A 105 27.12 -6.77 19.14
CA ASN A 105 27.69 -8.11 19.35
C ASN A 105 26.68 -9.27 19.18
N ASP A 106 25.76 -9.14 18.23
CA ASP A 106 24.70 -10.13 17.93
C ASP A 106 23.81 -10.43 19.16
N GLY A 107 23.53 -9.41 19.98
CA GLY A 107 22.68 -9.53 21.17
C GLY A 107 23.31 -10.25 22.36
N LYS A 108 24.56 -10.73 22.26
CA LYS A 108 25.20 -11.53 23.33
C LYS A 108 25.30 -10.77 24.65
N ASP A 109 25.60 -9.47 24.59
CA ASP A 109 25.78 -8.66 25.79
C ASP A 109 24.44 -8.49 26.53
N PHE A 110 23.37 -8.21 25.77
CA PHE A 110 22.00 -8.16 26.29
C PHE A 110 21.54 -9.50 26.87
N LEU A 111 21.66 -10.60 26.12
CA LEU A 111 21.19 -11.92 26.55
C LEU A 111 21.90 -12.40 27.81
N ASN A 112 23.22 -12.20 27.91
CA ASN A 112 23.96 -12.53 29.13
C ASN A 112 23.49 -11.69 30.32
N ALA A 113 23.35 -10.38 30.12
CA ALA A 113 22.90 -9.44 31.14
C ALA A 113 21.47 -9.75 31.64
N LEU A 114 20.57 -10.10 30.72
CA LEU A 114 19.18 -10.45 31.01
C LEU A 114 19.09 -11.79 31.76
N TYR A 115 19.78 -12.83 31.28
CA TYR A 115 19.75 -14.14 31.92
C TYR A 115 20.39 -14.14 33.31
N GLU A 116 21.43 -13.32 33.54
CA GLU A 116 22.00 -13.10 34.87
C GLU A 116 20.95 -12.50 35.81
N ARG A 117 20.31 -11.38 35.42
CA ARG A 117 19.27 -10.71 36.22
C ARG A 117 18.07 -11.59 36.52
N LEU A 118 17.60 -12.35 35.53
CA LEU A 118 16.49 -13.30 35.72
C LEU A 118 16.86 -14.43 36.67
N SER A 119 18.10 -14.93 36.59
CA SER A 119 18.59 -16.02 37.46
C SER A 119 18.81 -15.58 38.90
N GLU A 120 19.16 -14.31 39.12
CA GLU A 120 19.41 -13.73 40.44
C GLU A 120 18.16 -13.09 41.08
N SER A 121 17.07 -12.94 40.32
CA SER A 121 15.84 -12.31 40.81
C SER A 121 15.13 -13.16 41.88
N GLU A 122 14.68 -12.49 42.95
CA GLU A 122 13.84 -13.10 43.98
C GLU A 122 12.33 -12.93 43.73
N PHE A 123 11.94 -12.17 42.69
CA PHE A 123 10.52 -11.84 42.44
C PHE A 123 9.94 -12.44 41.16
N VAL A 124 10.78 -12.84 40.21
CA VAL A 124 10.37 -13.53 38.98
C VAL A 124 11.13 -14.84 38.88
N THR A 125 10.52 -15.84 38.27
CA THR A 125 11.15 -17.13 38.00
C THR A 125 10.83 -17.54 36.58
N THR A 126 11.85 -17.93 35.82
CA THR A 126 11.67 -18.46 34.45
C THR A 126 11.11 -19.87 34.51
N ILE A 127 10.09 -20.15 33.68
CA ILE A 127 9.42 -21.44 33.63
C ILE A 127 9.06 -21.77 32.18
N THR A 128 9.10 -23.05 31.80
CA THR A 128 8.59 -23.49 30.49
C THR A 128 7.06 -23.62 30.52
N PRO A 129 6.37 -23.52 29.36
CA PRO A 129 4.92 -23.76 29.29
C PRO A 129 4.52 -25.12 29.86
N THR A 130 5.30 -26.18 29.59
CA THR A 130 5.04 -27.53 30.13
C THR A 130 5.13 -27.56 31.65
N GLU A 131 6.17 -26.99 32.25
CA GLU A 131 6.31 -26.93 33.71
C GLU A 131 5.19 -26.12 34.36
N TYR A 132 4.76 -25.02 33.74
CA TYR A 132 3.63 -24.23 34.25
C TYR A 132 2.32 -25.04 34.21
N ILE A 133 2.04 -25.70 33.09
CA ILE A 133 0.84 -26.54 32.94
C ILE A 133 0.86 -27.71 33.94
N ASP A 134 2.01 -28.35 34.17
CA ASP A 134 2.14 -29.44 35.15
C ASP A 134 1.86 -28.96 36.59
N LEU A 135 2.16 -27.71 36.91
CA LEU A 135 1.95 -27.13 38.24
C LEU A 135 0.55 -26.50 38.42
N HIS A 136 -0.01 -25.93 37.36
CA HIS A 136 -1.14 -24.99 37.41
C HIS A 136 -2.24 -25.25 36.37
N GLY A 137 -2.10 -26.28 35.52
CA GLY A 137 -3.04 -26.59 34.43
C GLY A 137 -4.48 -26.79 34.88
N GLU A 138 -4.71 -27.38 36.06
CA GLU A 138 -6.08 -27.57 36.61
C GLU A 138 -6.75 -26.24 37.02
N SER A 139 -6.00 -25.15 37.12
CA SER A 139 -6.51 -23.82 37.50
C SER A 139 -6.75 -22.87 36.32
N LEU A 140 -6.47 -23.32 35.10
CA LEU A 140 -6.69 -22.50 33.90
C LEU A 140 -8.19 -22.24 33.70
N GLU A 141 -8.53 -21.00 33.41
CA GLU A 141 -9.89 -20.62 33.04
C GLU A 141 -10.16 -20.96 31.58
N ASN A 142 -11.38 -21.41 31.30
CA ASN A 142 -11.75 -21.84 29.95
C ASN A 142 -12.13 -20.65 29.07
N LEU A 143 -11.57 -20.62 27.86
CA LEU A 143 -12.04 -19.82 26.74
C LEU A 143 -12.93 -20.72 25.87
N PRO A 144 -14.26 -20.49 25.86
CA PRO A 144 -15.18 -21.32 25.08
C PRO A 144 -15.02 -21.11 23.57
N ASP A 145 -14.50 -19.95 23.18
CA ASP A 145 -14.15 -19.59 21.81
C ASP A 145 -12.90 -18.72 21.86
N VAL A 146 -12.15 -18.69 20.77
CA VAL A 146 -10.96 -17.84 20.62
C VAL A 146 -11.10 -17.09 19.31
N TRP A 147 -10.97 -15.77 19.37
CA TRP A 147 -11.09 -14.93 18.21
C TRP A 147 -10.09 -15.35 17.12
N PRO A 148 -10.51 -15.52 15.85
CA PRO A 148 -9.62 -15.90 14.77
C PRO A 148 -8.70 -14.73 14.41
N GLY A 149 -7.41 -14.86 14.71
CA GLY A 149 -6.43 -13.85 14.34
C GLY A 149 -4.99 -14.29 14.51
N ALA A 150 -4.08 -13.37 14.18
CA ALA A 150 -2.65 -13.51 14.27
C ALA A 150 -2.11 -13.09 15.63
N TRP A 151 -0.83 -13.32 15.86
CA TRP A 151 -0.19 -12.89 17.09
C TRP A 151 0.00 -11.36 17.25
N PHE A 152 -0.07 -10.58 16.18
CA PHE A 152 0.05 -9.10 16.15
C PHE A 152 -1.19 -8.38 15.62
N SER A 153 -2.22 -9.12 15.19
CA SER A 153 -3.44 -8.53 14.65
C SER A 153 -4.65 -9.45 14.92
N PRO A 154 -5.84 -8.91 15.19
CA PRO A 154 -7.03 -9.71 15.43
C PRO A 154 -7.71 -10.16 14.12
N ASN A 155 -6.93 -10.52 13.10
CA ASN A 155 -7.41 -11.04 11.83
C ASN A 155 -6.28 -11.82 11.12
N TYR A 156 -6.53 -12.24 9.88
CA TYR A 156 -5.54 -12.91 9.03
C TYR A 156 -5.18 -12.08 7.78
N ALA A 157 -5.37 -10.76 7.81
CA ALA A 157 -5.25 -9.92 6.62
C ALA A 157 -3.88 -10.06 5.93
N THR A 158 -2.79 -10.24 6.68
CA THR A 158 -1.42 -10.49 6.16
C THR A 158 -1.24 -11.84 5.42
N TRP A 159 -2.28 -12.65 5.28
CA TRP A 159 -2.22 -13.86 4.45
C TRP A 159 -3.42 -14.04 3.53
N ILE A 160 -4.43 -13.15 3.55
CA ILE A 160 -5.69 -13.30 2.76
C ILE A 160 -6.42 -11.97 2.52
N GLY A 161 -5.90 -10.85 3.01
CA GLY A 161 -6.50 -9.52 2.93
C GLY A 161 -6.47 -8.94 1.51
N GLU A 162 -5.51 -9.36 0.70
CA GLU A 162 -5.22 -8.80 -0.63
C GLU A 162 -5.51 -9.79 -1.78
N ALA A 163 -5.55 -9.26 -3.00
CA ALA A 163 -5.99 -10.01 -4.18
C ALA A 163 -4.99 -11.10 -4.59
N GLU A 164 -3.70 -10.82 -4.45
CA GLU A 164 -2.57 -11.71 -4.70
C GLU A 164 -2.64 -12.92 -3.75
N GLU A 165 -2.78 -12.66 -2.46
CA GLU A 165 -2.90 -13.69 -1.43
C GLU A 165 -4.12 -14.58 -1.67
N ALA A 166 -5.28 -13.98 -1.93
CA ALA A 166 -6.50 -14.71 -2.27
C ALA A 166 -6.32 -15.60 -3.51
N THR A 167 -5.63 -15.10 -4.53
CA THR A 167 -5.31 -15.86 -5.75
C THR A 167 -4.38 -17.03 -5.46
N ALA A 168 -3.35 -16.84 -4.63
CA ALA A 168 -2.48 -17.92 -4.18
C ALA A 168 -3.27 -19.00 -3.44
N TRP A 169 -4.22 -18.62 -2.59
CA TRP A 169 -5.08 -19.57 -1.85
C TRP A 169 -5.99 -20.36 -2.78
N ASP A 170 -6.52 -19.71 -3.80
CA ASP A 170 -7.30 -20.37 -4.85
C ASP A 170 -6.48 -21.40 -5.62
N TYR A 171 -5.23 -21.08 -5.96
CA TYR A 171 -4.33 -21.99 -6.65
C TYR A 171 -4.02 -23.22 -5.79
N LEU A 172 -3.71 -22.99 -4.51
CA LEU A 172 -3.47 -24.04 -3.54
C LEU A 172 -4.72 -24.91 -3.34
N TYR A 173 -5.90 -24.30 -3.25
CA TYR A 173 -7.17 -25.01 -3.10
C TYR A 173 -7.48 -25.93 -4.28
N GLN A 174 -7.31 -25.44 -5.51
CA GLN A 174 -7.49 -26.24 -6.72
C GLN A 174 -6.51 -27.42 -6.76
N ALA A 175 -5.21 -27.16 -6.56
CA ALA A 175 -4.17 -28.18 -6.54
C ALA A 175 -4.41 -29.24 -5.45
N ARG A 176 -4.88 -28.83 -4.27
CA ARG A 176 -5.23 -29.74 -3.18
C ARG A 176 -6.44 -30.62 -3.50
N GLN A 177 -7.45 -30.08 -4.19
CA GLN A 177 -8.57 -30.89 -4.65
C GLN A 177 -8.14 -31.94 -5.67
N ASP A 178 -7.26 -31.58 -6.59
CA ASP A 178 -6.75 -32.49 -7.60
C ASP A 178 -5.91 -33.61 -6.98
N LEU A 179 -5.01 -33.26 -6.05
CA LEU A 179 -4.27 -34.24 -5.25
C LEU A 179 -5.21 -35.20 -4.52
N HIS A 180 -6.25 -34.69 -3.85
CA HIS A 180 -7.22 -35.54 -3.15
C HIS A 180 -7.95 -36.51 -4.10
N ARG A 181 -8.29 -36.08 -5.33
CA ARG A 181 -8.90 -36.99 -6.32
C ARG A 181 -7.92 -38.07 -6.79
N ALA A 182 -6.64 -37.73 -6.89
CA ALA A 182 -5.58 -38.65 -7.32
C ALA A 182 -5.26 -39.76 -6.30
N GLU A 183 -5.58 -39.57 -5.02
CA GLU A 183 -5.29 -40.52 -3.91
C GLU A 183 -5.68 -41.98 -4.22
N THR A 184 -6.75 -42.20 -4.98
CA THR A 184 -7.24 -43.54 -5.33
C THR A 184 -6.90 -43.98 -6.76
N ILE A 185 -6.23 -43.12 -7.53
CA ILE A 185 -5.96 -43.29 -8.97
C ILE A 185 -4.49 -43.65 -9.20
N VAL A 186 -3.57 -42.92 -8.57
CA VAL A 186 -2.12 -43.12 -8.72
C VAL A 186 -1.60 -44.15 -7.73
N ASP A 187 -0.36 -44.61 -7.91
CA ASP A 187 0.29 -45.48 -6.94
C ASP A 187 0.72 -44.71 -5.68
N GLN A 188 0.86 -45.43 -4.57
CA GLN A 188 1.15 -44.85 -3.26
C GLN A 188 2.44 -44.03 -3.22
N ASP A 189 3.49 -44.45 -3.93
CA ASP A 189 4.79 -43.79 -3.90
C ASP A 189 4.72 -42.45 -4.64
N SER A 190 4.04 -42.41 -5.79
CA SER A 190 3.75 -41.17 -6.52
C SER A 190 2.86 -40.21 -5.72
N TYR A 191 1.82 -40.72 -5.04
CA TYR A 191 0.99 -39.91 -4.17
C TYR A 191 1.77 -39.32 -2.99
N GLU A 192 2.64 -40.10 -2.34
CA GLU A 192 3.44 -39.63 -1.20
C GLU A 192 4.42 -38.51 -1.61
N ARG A 193 5.05 -38.61 -2.79
CA ARG A 193 5.91 -37.53 -3.32
C ARG A 193 5.09 -36.28 -3.68
N ALA A 194 3.94 -36.44 -4.33
CA ALA A 194 3.04 -35.33 -4.64
C ALA A 194 2.52 -34.65 -3.35
N PHE A 195 2.19 -35.43 -2.33
CA PHE A 195 1.76 -34.94 -1.02
C PHE A 195 2.88 -34.17 -0.31
N GLU A 196 4.14 -34.61 -0.40
CA GLU A 196 5.28 -33.85 0.11
C GLU A 196 5.41 -32.47 -0.56
N LYS A 197 5.25 -32.38 -1.88
CA LYS A 197 5.22 -31.08 -2.59
C LYS A 197 4.10 -30.19 -2.10
N MET A 198 2.91 -30.76 -1.87
CA MET A 198 1.78 -30.05 -1.30
C MET A 198 2.05 -29.55 0.13
N LEU A 199 2.81 -30.28 0.95
CA LEU A 199 3.22 -29.79 2.28
C LEU A 199 4.14 -28.56 2.17
N PHE A 200 5.10 -28.56 1.24
CA PHE A 200 5.94 -27.38 1.00
C PHE A 200 5.12 -26.19 0.49
N ALA A 201 4.17 -26.40 -0.42
CA ALA A 201 3.31 -25.34 -0.94
C ALA A 201 2.35 -24.75 0.11
N GLN A 202 2.11 -25.45 1.23
CA GLN A 202 1.26 -24.96 2.33
C GLN A 202 2.02 -24.11 3.37
N GLY A 203 3.31 -23.81 3.15
CA GLY A 203 4.05 -22.88 3.99
C GLY A 203 3.41 -21.50 3.98
N SER A 204 3.18 -20.90 5.16
CA SER A 204 2.55 -19.58 5.27
C SER A 204 3.43 -18.46 4.70
N ASP A 205 4.74 -18.66 4.64
CA ASP A 205 5.71 -17.72 4.07
C ASP A 205 5.36 -17.32 2.63
N TRP A 206 4.82 -18.25 1.82
CA TRP A 206 4.41 -17.92 0.45
C TRP A 206 3.35 -16.83 0.44
N PHE A 207 2.42 -16.88 1.39
CA PHE A 207 1.29 -15.96 1.49
C PHE A 207 1.69 -14.66 2.16
N TRP A 208 2.64 -14.72 3.09
CA TRP A 208 3.19 -13.54 3.76
C TRP A 208 3.84 -12.56 2.79
N TRP A 209 4.46 -13.02 1.70
CA TRP A 209 5.16 -12.13 0.77
C TRP A 209 4.31 -11.64 -0.41
N TYR A 210 3.03 -11.99 -0.46
CA TYR A 210 2.11 -11.47 -1.48
C TYR A 210 1.37 -10.26 -0.95
N GLY A 211 0.93 -9.38 -1.86
CA GLY A 211 0.24 -8.15 -1.50
C GLY A 211 1.19 -6.98 -1.44
N ALA A 212 0.65 -5.82 -1.09
CA ALA A 212 1.40 -4.59 -0.90
C ALA A 212 1.94 -4.46 0.52
N ASP A 213 1.33 -5.13 1.51
CA ASP A 213 1.67 -4.97 2.93
C ASP A 213 3.02 -5.58 3.34
N GLN A 214 3.62 -6.44 2.51
CA GLN A 214 4.92 -7.08 2.75
C GLN A 214 5.79 -7.09 1.49
N ASN A 215 7.10 -7.11 1.68
CA ASN A 215 8.07 -7.16 0.58
C ASN A 215 9.30 -7.96 1.01
N SER A 216 9.59 -9.06 0.30
CA SER A 216 10.75 -9.92 0.56
C SER A 216 12.05 -9.36 -0.04
N GLY A 217 11.96 -8.31 -0.87
CA GLY A 217 13.01 -7.80 -1.75
C GLY A 217 13.19 -8.63 -3.03
N ASN A 218 12.43 -9.71 -3.21
CA ASN A 218 12.50 -10.61 -4.36
C ASN A 218 11.19 -11.40 -4.56
N ASP A 219 10.04 -10.72 -4.54
CA ASP A 219 8.73 -11.37 -4.50
C ASP A 219 8.46 -12.22 -5.75
N ASP A 220 8.99 -11.82 -6.92
CA ASP A 220 8.97 -12.60 -8.16
C ASP A 220 9.53 -14.03 -7.98
N TYR A 221 10.57 -14.19 -7.17
CA TYR A 221 11.13 -15.50 -6.86
C TYR A 221 10.17 -16.32 -6.00
N PHE A 222 9.58 -15.71 -4.97
CA PHE A 222 8.63 -16.40 -4.08
C PHE A 222 7.40 -16.85 -4.84
N ASP A 223 6.85 -16.00 -5.73
CA ASP A 223 5.76 -16.35 -6.63
C ASP A 223 6.12 -17.54 -7.53
N GLY A 224 7.24 -17.44 -8.24
CA GLY A 224 7.72 -18.50 -9.11
C GLY A 224 7.94 -19.82 -8.38
N ALA A 225 8.56 -19.77 -7.19
CA ALA A 225 8.84 -20.96 -6.38
C ALA A 225 7.57 -21.63 -5.85
N PHE A 226 6.60 -20.85 -5.37
CA PHE A 226 5.30 -21.35 -4.93
C PHE A 226 4.55 -22.06 -6.07
N ARG A 227 4.43 -21.41 -7.24
CA ARG A 227 3.77 -22.01 -8.41
C ARG A 227 4.51 -23.24 -8.93
N GLU A 228 5.84 -23.25 -8.87
CA GLU A 228 6.65 -24.40 -9.25
C GLU A 228 6.43 -25.60 -8.30
N LEU A 229 6.24 -25.37 -6.98
CA LEU A 229 5.89 -26.44 -6.05
C LEU A 229 4.54 -27.09 -6.40
N LEU A 230 3.55 -26.28 -6.76
CA LEU A 230 2.27 -26.79 -7.27
C LEU A 230 2.45 -27.55 -8.59
N GLY A 231 3.29 -27.05 -9.50
CA GLY A 231 3.61 -27.73 -10.76
C GLY A 231 4.28 -29.09 -10.55
N GLN A 232 5.26 -29.17 -9.65
CA GLN A 232 5.92 -30.43 -9.29
C GLN A 232 4.96 -31.44 -8.67
N MET A 233 3.93 -31.00 -7.96
CA MET A 233 2.88 -31.90 -7.47
C MET A 233 2.18 -32.60 -8.63
N TYR A 234 1.80 -31.88 -9.69
CA TYR A 234 1.20 -32.49 -10.89
C TYR A 234 2.17 -33.41 -11.64
N ASP A 235 3.44 -33.02 -11.76
CA ASP A 235 4.48 -33.87 -12.38
C ASP A 235 4.61 -35.23 -11.67
N GLU A 236 4.56 -35.23 -10.33
CA GLU A 236 4.63 -36.46 -9.53
C GLU A 236 3.38 -37.35 -9.68
N LEU A 237 2.21 -36.74 -9.94
CA LEU A 237 0.99 -37.48 -10.29
C LEU A 237 1.02 -38.02 -11.74
N GLY A 238 1.93 -37.51 -12.58
CA GLY A 238 2.01 -37.82 -14.01
C GLY A 238 0.96 -37.09 -14.85
N ASP A 239 0.40 -36.00 -14.33
CA ASP A 239 -0.60 -35.15 -15.00
C ASP A 239 0.08 -33.96 -15.70
N ASP A 240 -0.60 -33.37 -16.69
CA ASP A 240 -0.16 -32.11 -17.29
C ASP A 240 -0.36 -30.96 -16.29
N ARG A 241 0.63 -30.07 -16.18
CA ARG A 241 0.53 -28.88 -15.34
C ARG A 241 -0.60 -27.95 -15.83
N PRO A 242 -1.55 -27.54 -14.98
CA PRO A 242 -2.58 -26.59 -15.36
C PRO A 242 -2.01 -25.24 -15.83
N ALA A 243 -2.61 -24.65 -16.86
CA ALA A 243 -2.12 -23.41 -17.47
C ALA A 243 -2.08 -22.22 -16.50
N TYR A 244 -2.96 -22.19 -15.49
CA TYR A 244 -3.00 -21.11 -14.49
C TYR A 244 -1.70 -21.03 -13.67
N LEU A 245 -0.96 -22.14 -13.52
CA LEU A 245 0.33 -22.16 -12.80
C LEU A 245 1.45 -21.43 -13.55
N SER A 246 1.30 -21.25 -14.86
CA SER A 246 2.27 -20.52 -15.67
C SER A 246 2.15 -19.01 -15.50
N VAL A 247 1.08 -18.52 -14.89
CA VAL A 247 0.85 -17.09 -14.72
C VAL A 247 1.29 -16.64 -13.33
N PRO A 248 2.15 -15.60 -13.24
CA PRO A 248 2.50 -14.96 -11.98
C PRO A 248 1.26 -14.50 -11.22
N ILE A 249 1.26 -14.75 -9.91
CA ILE A 249 0.24 -14.21 -9.00
C ILE A 249 0.49 -12.72 -8.79
N ILE A 250 1.76 -12.32 -8.70
CA ILE A 250 2.18 -10.92 -8.65
C ILE A 250 2.02 -10.31 -10.04
N PRO A 251 1.20 -9.25 -10.20
CA PRO A 251 1.08 -8.55 -11.47
C PRO A 251 2.43 -7.97 -11.91
N SER A 252 2.66 -7.90 -13.22
CA SER A 252 3.83 -7.20 -13.73
C SER A 252 3.67 -5.69 -13.51
N GLN A 253 4.73 -5.05 -13.05
CA GLN A 253 4.75 -3.60 -12.90
C GLN A 253 4.38 -2.91 -14.22
N THR A 254 3.58 -1.86 -14.10
CA THR A 254 3.17 -1.07 -15.26
C THR A 254 4.32 -0.26 -15.83
N VAL A 255 4.35 -0.11 -17.16
CA VAL A 255 5.36 0.71 -17.84
C VAL A 255 4.99 2.19 -17.75
N GLU A 256 5.96 3.01 -17.34
CA GLU A 256 5.83 4.48 -17.33
C GLU A 256 5.51 4.97 -18.75
N VAL A 257 4.51 5.84 -18.87
CA VAL A 257 4.10 6.42 -20.14
C VAL A 257 5.18 7.36 -20.68
N THR A 258 5.42 7.34 -22.00
CA THR A 258 6.39 8.25 -22.63
C THR A 258 5.88 9.69 -22.65
N ALA A 259 4.58 9.85 -22.92
CA ALA A 259 3.85 11.11 -22.79
C ALA A 259 2.40 10.84 -22.40
N GLY A 260 1.87 11.52 -21.39
CA GLY A 260 0.49 11.37 -20.96
C GLY A 260 -0.47 12.18 -21.82
N GLN A 261 -1.71 11.71 -21.95
CA GLN A 261 -2.75 12.39 -22.72
C GLN A 261 -3.02 13.81 -22.18
N SER A 262 -3.06 14.82 -23.05
CA SER A 262 -3.26 16.24 -22.68
C SER A 262 -4.68 16.76 -22.80
N ALA A 263 -5.46 16.20 -23.71
CA ALA A 263 -6.85 16.57 -23.91
C ALA A 263 -7.64 15.41 -24.51
N LEU A 264 -8.97 15.55 -24.55
CA LEU A 264 -9.79 14.62 -25.31
C LEU A 264 -9.47 14.71 -26.80
N ILE A 265 -9.44 13.55 -27.44
CA ILE A 265 -9.22 13.42 -28.88
C ILE A 265 -10.42 12.77 -29.54
N THR A 266 -10.66 13.06 -30.81
CA THR A 266 -11.70 12.41 -31.61
C THR A 266 -11.15 12.20 -33.03
N PRO A 267 -10.13 11.34 -33.19
CA PRO A 267 -9.50 11.10 -34.48
C PRO A 267 -10.50 10.46 -35.46
N SER A 268 -10.28 10.70 -36.74
CA SER A 268 -11.11 10.15 -37.80
C SER A 268 -10.61 8.77 -38.16
N ILE A 269 -11.33 7.70 -37.81
CA ILE A 269 -10.92 6.32 -38.15
C ILE A 269 -11.07 6.07 -39.65
N ASP A 270 -10.08 6.50 -40.42
CA ASP A 270 -10.07 6.49 -41.89
C ASP A 270 -8.78 5.93 -42.49
N GLY A 271 -7.81 5.60 -41.64
CA GLY A 271 -6.54 4.98 -42.02
C GLY A 271 -5.49 6.00 -42.41
N ASN A 272 -5.75 7.31 -42.28
CA ASN A 272 -4.72 8.32 -42.37
C ASN A 272 -4.20 8.62 -40.95
N LEU A 273 -3.06 8.03 -40.61
CA LEU A 273 -2.41 8.19 -39.31
C LEU A 273 -1.77 9.59 -39.15
N ASP A 274 -2.57 10.65 -39.21
CA ASP A 274 -2.13 12.05 -39.10
C ASP A 274 -1.80 12.39 -37.65
N ASP A 275 -0.54 12.73 -37.38
CA ASP A 275 -0.06 13.09 -36.05
C ASP A 275 -0.81 14.29 -35.45
N ALA A 276 -1.42 15.16 -36.27
CA ALA A 276 -2.23 16.27 -35.77
C ALA A 276 -3.54 15.81 -35.09
N GLU A 277 -4.12 14.68 -35.50
CA GLU A 277 -5.33 14.14 -34.85
C GLU A 277 -5.00 13.47 -33.49
N TRP A 278 -3.72 13.12 -33.29
CA TRP A 278 -3.20 12.41 -32.14
C TRP A 278 -2.26 13.26 -31.28
N GLU A 279 -2.13 14.58 -31.53
CA GLU A 279 -1.21 15.49 -30.82
C GLU A 279 -1.41 15.46 -29.30
N ASP A 280 -2.66 15.32 -28.85
CA ASP A 280 -3.05 15.30 -27.44
C ASP A 280 -3.14 13.88 -26.83
N ALA A 281 -2.78 12.84 -27.59
CA ALA A 281 -2.87 11.45 -27.15
C ALA A 281 -1.75 11.09 -26.15
N GLY A 282 -2.05 10.14 -25.27
CA GLY A 282 -1.02 9.44 -24.51
C GLY A 282 -0.22 8.52 -25.43
N ARG A 283 1.07 8.34 -25.17
CA ARG A 283 1.99 7.62 -26.05
C ARG A 283 3.01 6.78 -25.29
N TYR A 284 3.27 5.59 -25.82
CA TYR A 284 4.39 4.73 -25.51
C TYR A 284 5.30 4.60 -26.73
N ASP A 285 6.60 4.82 -26.53
CA ASP A 285 7.63 4.62 -27.56
C ASP A 285 8.47 3.38 -27.27
N PHE A 286 8.77 2.62 -28.32
CA PHE A 286 9.55 1.38 -28.22
C PHE A 286 10.78 1.45 -29.14
N ASP A 287 11.95 1.22 -28.56
CA ASP A 287 13.22 1.21 -29.29
C ASP A 287 13.44 -0.07 -30.11
N GLN A 288 12.70 -1.14 -29.79
CA GLN A 288 12.85 -2.48 -30.37
C GLN A 288 11.49 -3.15 -30.49
N GLY A 289 11.36 -4.05 -31.46
CA GLY A 289 10.16 -4.86 -31.67
C GLY A 289 9.43 -4.54 -32.97
N ALA A 290 8.31 -5.23 -33.15
CA ALA A 290 7.42 -5.06 -34.31
C ALA A 290 6.68 -3.71 -34.32
N ILE A 291 6.38 -3.18 -33.14
CA ILE A 291 5.63 -1.96 -32.90
C ILE A 291 6.62 -0.88 -32.47
N GLN A 292 6.56 0.27 -33.13
CA GLN A 292 7.40 1.43 -32.81
C GLN A 292 6.73 2.33 -31.77
N SER A 293 5.41 2.51 -31.85
CA SER A 293 4.67 3.32 -30.91
C SER A 293 3.25 2.78 -30.68
N LEU A 294 2.73 2.98 -29.47
CA LEU A 294 1.33 2.77 -29.12
C LEU A 294 0.80 4.06 -28.53
N GLN A 295 -0.25 4.60 -29.13
CA GLN A 295 -0.91 5.83 -28.71
C GLN A 295 -2.34 5.54 -28.27
N PHE A 296 -2.82 6.28 -27.28
CA PHE A 296 -4.17 6.14 -26.76
C PHE A 296 -4.79 7.50 -26.43
N GLY A 297 -6.10 7.60 -26.53
CA GLY A 297 -6.81 8.77 -26.04
C GLY A 297 -8.30 8.54 -25.98
N TYR A 298 -9.02 9.44 -25.34
CA TYR A 298 -10.43 9.28 -25.04
C TYR A 298 -11.25 10.40 -25.66
N ASP A 299 -12.49 10.07 -26.08
CA ASP A 299 -13.60 11.01 -26.07
C ASP A 299 -14.65 10.56 -25.03
N ARG A 300 -15.87 11.13 -25.08
CA ARG A 300 -16.96 10.78 -24.16
C ARG A 300 -17.57 9.39 -24.40
N SER A 301 -17.18 8.69 -25.46
CA SER A 301 -17.84 7.47 -25.95
C SER A 301 -16.86 6.34 -26.29
N ASN A 302 -15.61 6.65 -26.63
CA ASN A 302 -14.63 5.72 -27.15
C ASN A 302 -13.25 5.93 -26.50
N LEU A 303 -12.56 4.81 -26.29
CA LEU A 303 -11.10 4.75 -26.20
C LEU A 303 -10.58 4.57 -27.63
N TYR A 304 -9.73 5.48 -28.07
CA TYR A 304 -9.00 5.40 -29.32
C TYR A 304 -7.63 4.80 -29.06
N VAL A 305 -7.20 3.89 -29.94
CA VAL A 305 -5.85 3.32 -29.90
C VAL A 305 -5.27 3.39 -31.31
N ARG A 306 -4.02 3.85 -31.40
CA ARG A 306 -3.20 3.82 -32.63
C ARG A 306 -1.94 3.04 -32.35
N VAL A 307 -1.55 2.20 -33.31
CA VAL A 307 -0.34 1.39 -33.27
C VAL A 307 0.44 1.69 -34.53
N ASP A 308 1.68 2.17 -34.37
CA ASP A 308 2.61 2.39 -35.47
C ASP A 308 3.59 1.21 -35.53
N PHE A 309 3.71 0.57 -36.69
CA PHE A 309 4.63 -0.53 -36.92
C PHE A 309 6.02 -0.01 -37.27
N ALA A 310 7.04 -0.80 -36.96
CA ALA A 310 8.37 -0.55 -37.50
C ALA A 310 8.39 -0.69 -39.03
N GLU A 311 9.24 0.09 -39.71
CA GLU A 311 9.26 0.23 -41.16
C GLU A 311 9.30 -1.13 -41.89
N GLY A 312 8.31 -1.38 -42.76
CA GLY A 312 8.23 -2.58 -43.58
C GLY A 312 7.74 -3.85 -42.86
N LEU A 313 7.26 -3.73 -41.61
CA LEU A 313 6.72 -4.87 -40.86
C LEU A 313 5.19 -4.98 -40.89
N GLY A 314 4.45 -3.91 -41.20
CA GLY A 314 2.98 -3.93 -41.16
C GLY A 314 2.33 -4.96 -42.08
N GLU A 315 2.85 -5.15 -43.29
CA GLU A 315 2.35 -6.18 -44.23
C GLU A 315 2.65 -7.63 -43.79
N ASN A 316 3.47 -7.84 -42.75
CA ASN A 316 3.86 -9.17 -42.27
C ASN A 316 2.89 -9.75 -41.23
N PHE A 317 2.00 -8.93 -40.66
CA PHE A 317 1.03 -9.39 -39.67
C PHE A 317 -0.22 -9.95 -40.36
N ALA A 318 -0.56 -11.20 -40.03
CA ALA A 318 -1.85 -11.76 -40.41
C ALA A 318 -2.97 -11.20 -39.52
N PHE A 319 -2.66 -10.96 -38.25
CA PHE A 319 -3.47 -10.26 -37.27
C PHE A 319 -2.57 -9.75 -36.13
N LEU A 320 -3.11 -8.87 -35.31
CA LEU A 320 -2.53 -8.40 -34.05
C LEU A 320 -3.62 -8.41 -32.98
N ASP A 321 -3.27 -8.86 -31.78
CA ASP A 321 -4.18 -8.86 -30.63
C ASP A 321 -3.80 -7.77 -29.63
N LEU A 322 -4.75 -6.91 -29.28
CA LEU A 322 -4.63 -5.90 -28.24
C LEU A 322 -5.45 -6.34 -27.03
N TYR A 323 -4.76 -6.65 -25.94
CA TYR A 323 -5.38 -7.08 -24.68
C TYR A 323 -5.62 -5.88 -23.77
N LEU A 324 -6.82 -5.84 -23.16
CA LEU A 324 -7.26 -4.74 -22.30
C LEU A 324 -7.73 -5.25 -20.94
N GLY A 325 -7.25 -4.61 -19.88
CA GLY A 325 -7.63 -4.88 -18.49
C GLY A 325 -8.38 -3.69 -17.92
N SER A 326 -9.71 -3.75 -17.92
CA SER A 326 -10.56 -2.79 -17.21
C SER A 326 -10.85 -3.31 -15.81
N SER A 327 -10.86 -2.42 -14.82
CA SER A 327 -11.12 -2.63 -13.38
C SER A 327 -12.56 -3.09 -13.06
N LEU A 328 -13.04 -4.13 -13.75
CA LEU A 328 -14.27 -4.82 -13.39
C LEU A 328 -14.06 -5.62 -12.09
N PRO A 329 -14.99 -5.54 -11.12
CA PRO A 329 -14.85 -6.30 -9.89
C PRO A 329 -14.93 -7.80 -10.22
N ALA A 330 -13.88 -8.53 -9.88
CA ALA A 330 -13.86 -9.99 -9.78
C ALA A 330 -13.92 -10.80 -11.09
N ARG A 331 -12.99 -10.58 -12.03
CA ARG A 331 -12.51 -11.69 -12.89
C ARG A 331 -11.00 -11.76 -12.88
N ARG A 332 -10.52 -12.90 -12.37
CA ARG A 332 -9.12 -13.18 -12.02
C ARG A 332 -8.23 -12.98 -13.24
N PRO A 333 -7.09 -12.28 -13.10
CA PRO A 333 -6.13 -12.17 -14.18
C PRO A 333 -5.57 -13.56 -14.49
N THR A 334 -5.34 -13.92 -15.75
CA THR A 334 -4.37 -14.95 -16.19
C THR A 334 -4.56 -15.28 -17.68
N THR A 335 -4.35 -14.32 -18.60
CA THR A 335 -4.31 -14.70 -20.02
C THR A 335 -2.88 -15.11 -20.38
N VAL A 336 -2.74 -16.36 -20.80
CA VAL A 336 -1.56 -16.86 -21.51
C VAL A 336 -1.90 -16.85 -23.00
N VAL A 337 -1.01 -16.26 -23.80
CA VAL A 337 -1.11 -16.23 -25.26
C VAL A 337 0.07 -17.02 -25.80
N ASP A 338 -0.17 -18.16 -26.44
CA ASP A 338 0.89 -19.01 -27.01
C ASP A 338 2.08 -19.24 -26.04
N ASP A 339 1.77 -19.60 -24.79
CA ASP A 339 2.71 -19.80 -23.66
C ASP A 339 3.36 -18.53 -23.06
N ALA A 340 3.06 -17.33 -23.57
CA ALA A 340 3.51 -16.06 -23.03
C ALA A 340 2.49 -15.44 -22.06
N VAL A 341 2.98 -14.86 -20.96
CA VAL A 341 2.14 -14.26 -19.92
C VAL A 341 1.98 -12.76 -20.17
N LEU A 342 0.73 -12.27 -20.19
CA LEU A 342 0.46 -10.84 -20.40
C LEU A 342 0.94 -9.95 -19.25
N GLY A 343 1.12 -10.48 -18.05
CA GLY A 343 1.49 -9.71 -16.85
C GLY A 343 0.33 -8.98 -16.17
N PHE A 344 -0.90 -9.15 -16.67
CA PHE A 344 -2.12 -8.62 -16.05
C PHE A 344 -3.36 -9.42 -16.49
N GLY A 345 -4.51 -9.10 -15.89
CA GLY A 345 -5.80 -9.71 -16.23
C GLY A 345 -6.48 -9.05 -17.40
N ALA A 346 -6.27 -9.57 -18.59
CA ALA A 346 -7.05 -9.13 -19.74
C ALA A 346 -8.52 -9.54 -19.57
N THR A 347 -9.39 -8.53 -19.62
CA THR A 347 -10.84 -8.67 -19.60
C THR A 347 -11.42 -8.66 -21.02
N HIS A 348 -10.70 -8.02 -21.95
CA HIS A 348 -11.09 -7.86 -23.34
C HIS A 348 -9.87 -8.10 -24.24
N MET A 349 -10.14 -8.51 -25.48
CA MET A 349 -9.14 -8.61 -26.54
C MET A 349 -9.72 -7.98 -27.81
N VAL A 350 -8.96 -7.12 -28.47
CA VAL A 350 -9.27 -6.64 -29.81
C VAL A 350 -8.35 -7.34 -30.79
N ARG A 351 -8.91 -8.09 -31.73
CA ARG A 351 -8.15 -8.65 -32.85
C ARG A 351 -8.33 -7.78 -34.07
N TRP A 352 -7.23 -7.24 -34.58
CA TRP A 352 -7.16 -6.55 -35.87
C TRP A 352 -6.58 -7.50 -36.93
N ASP A 353 -7.22 -7.64 -38.10
CA ASP A 353 -6.73 -8.50 -39.20
C ASP A 353 -6.74 -7.84 -40.60
N ALA A 354 -6.65 -6.50 -40.65
CA ALA A 354 -6.70 -5.64 -41.85
C ALA A 354 -7.99 -5.73 -42.70
N LEU A 355 -8.85 -6.73 -42.47
CA LEU A 355 -10.14 -6.89 -43.14
C LEU A 355 -11.30 -6.57 -42.20
N GLU A 356 -11.23 -7.08 -40.98
CA GLU A 356 -12.20 -6.84 -39.91
C GLU A 356 -11.45 -6.60 -38.59
N THR A 357 -12.12 -5.95 -37.65
CA THR A 357 -11.58 -5.78 -36.29
C THR A 357 -12.65 -6.18 -35.29
N CYS A 358 -12.33 -7.18 -34.49
CA CYS A 358 -13.23 -7.85 -33.58
C CYS A 358 -12.86 -7.51 -32.13
N LEU A 359 -13.79 -6.96 -31.37
CA LEU A 359 -13.71 -6.83 -29.91
C LEU A 359 -14.33 -8.06 -29.25
N TYR A 360 -13.55 -8.77 -28.45
CA TYR A 360 -13.98 -9.88 -27.62
C TYR A 360 -14.04 -9.44 -26.16
N GLY A 361 -15.11 -9.80 -25.45
CA GLY A 361 -15.23 -9.58 -24.02
C GLY A 361 -16.61 -9.91 -23.45
N PRO A 362 -16.70 -10.29 -22.16
CA PRO A 362 -15.57 -10.57 -21.28
C PRO A 362 -14.84 -11.86 -21.69
N LEU A 363 -13.50 -11.86 -21.61
CA LEU A 363 -12.68 -13.02 -21.91
C LEU A 363 -12.99 -14.18 -20.93
N PRO A 364 -12.90 -15.45 -21.42
CA PRO A 364 -13.15 -16.62 -20.59
C PRO A 364 -11.95 -16.91 -19.66
N GLU A 365 -12.17 -17.74 -18.63
CA GLU A 365 -11.08 -18.23 -17.78
C GLU A 365 -10.07 -19.04 -18.60
N LEU A 366 -8.79 -18.99 -18.22
CA LEU A 366 -7.72 -19.69 -18.92
C LEU A 366 -8.02 -21.20 -19.01
N GLY A 367 -7.92 -21.76 -20.22
CA GLY A 367 -8.15 -23.18 -20.48
C GLY A 367 -9.63 -23.60 -20.61
N SER A 368 -10.59 -22.68 -20.46
CA SER A 368 -12.03 -23.02 -20.49
C SER A 368 -12.67 -23.13 -21.89
N GLY A 369 -11.97 -22.75 -22.98
CA GLY A 369 -12.43 -22.98 -24.35
C GLY A 369 -12.13 -21.85 -25.35
N ALA A 370 -12.72 -21.93 -26.54
CA ALA A 370 -12.55 -20.96 -27.63
C ALA A 370 -13.23 -19.62 -27.33
N LEU A 371 -12.69 -18.54 -27.92
CA LEU A 371 -13.28 -17.19 -27.86
C LEU A 371 -14.75 -17.21 -28.30
N GLY A 372 -15.59 -16.44 -27.59
CA GLY A 372 -17.00 -16.27 -27.92
C GLY A 372 -17.24 -15.40 -29.15
N ASP A 373 -18.50 -14.97 -29.34
CA ASP A 373 -18.85 -14.01 -30.40
C ASP A 373 -18.16 -12.66 -30.16
N CYS A 374 -17.72 -12.00 -31.24
CA CYS A 374 -17.08 -10.68 -31.20
C CYS A 374 -18.08 -9.57 -31.59
N GLU A 375 -17.82 -8.33 -31.13
CA GLU A 375 -18.42 -7.11 -31.68
C GLU A 375 -17.46 -6.51 -32.73
N THR A 376 -17.90 -6.34 -33.97
CA THR A 376 -17.12 -5.64 -34.99
C THR A 376 -17.02 -4.15 -34.62
N ILE A 377 -15.80 -3.62 -34.51
CA ILE A 377 -15.54 -2.22 -34.18
C ILE A 377 -14.90 -1.47 -35.36
N SER A 378 -14.85 -0.13 -35.27
CA SER A 378 -14.24 0.69 -36.33
C SER A 378 -12.73 0.66 -36.20
N ALA A 379 -12.05 0.30 -37.29
CA ALA A 379 -10.60 0.36 -37.43
C ALA A 379 -10.24 0.66 -38.89
N ALA A 380 -9.07 1.23 -39.09
CA ALA A 380 -8.51 1.50 -40.41
C ALA A 380 -6.96 1.49 -40.35
N ASP A 381 -6.31 1.15 -41.46
CA ASP A 381 -4.86 1.02 -41.56
C ASP A 381 -4.30 1.64 -42.85
N ASP A 382 -3.02 2.02 -42.83
CA ASP A 382 -2.25 2.50 -44.00
C ASP A 382 -1.16 1.52 -44.45
N GLY A 383 -1.09 0.34 -43.83
CA GLY A 383 -0.03 -0.65 -43.99
C GLY A 383 1.24 -0.40 -43.16
N ASN A 384 1.41 0.77 -42.53
CA ASN A 384 2.48 1.08 -41.57
C ASN A 384 1.96 1.20 -40.13
N GLY A 385 0.66 1.21 -39.93
CA GLY A 385 0.02 1.14 -38.63
C GLY A 385 -1.49 1.03 -38.80
N PHE A 386 -2.19 1.01 -37.68
CA PHE A 386 -3.65 1.10 -37.65
C PHE A 386 -4.12 1.97 -36.51
N GLU A 387 -5.36 2.43 -36.64
CA GLU A 387 -6.12 3.14 -35.62
C GLU A 387 -7.47 2.46 -35.44
N LEU A 388 -8.01 2.52 -34.22
CA LEU A 388 -9.30 1.95 -33.89
C LEU A 388 -10.04 2.72 -32.81
N ALA A 389 -11.35 2.53 -32.77
CA ALA A 389 -12.24 3.11 -31.77
C ALA A 389 -12.97 2.00 -30.99
N ILE A 390 -12.68 1.92 -29.69
CA ILE A 390 -13.26 0.96 -28.76
C ILE A 390 -14.36 1.65 -27.96
N PRO A 391 -15.63 1.22 -28.06
CA PRO A 391 -16.70 1.82 -27.27
C PRO A 391 -16.47 1.65 -25.77
N LEU A 392 -16.44 2.74 -24.99
CA LEU A 392 -16.18 2.68 -23.53
C LEU A 392 -17.21 1.83 -22.80
N LYS A 393 -18.47 1.88 -23.24
CA LYS A 393 -19.56 1.04 -22.71
C LYS A 393 -19.25 -0.47 -22.74
N ALA A 394 -18.37 -0.91 -23.65
CA ALA A 394 -18.00 -2.31 -23.78
C ALA A 394 -16.99 -2.71 -22.70
N LEU A 395 -16.13 -1.79 -22.27
CA LEU A 395 -15.12 -2.00 -21.22
C LEU A 395 -15.70 -1.97 -19.80
N GLY A 396 -16.96 -1.57 -19.64
CA GLY A 396 -17.64 -1.48 -18.35
C GLY A 396 -17.84 -0.04 -17.86
N PRO A 397 -18.26 0.15 -16.60
CA PRO A 397 -18.52 1.47 -16.04
C PRO A 397 -17.20 2.14 -15.65
N LEU A 398 -16.51 2.72 -16.64
CA LEU A 398 -15.28 3.48 -16.41
C LEU A 398 -15.61 4.92 -15.98
N VAL A 399 -14.88 5.44 -14.99
CA VAL A 399 -14.91 6.83 -14.51
C VAL A 399 -13.54 7.50 -14.69
N ALA A 400 -13.49 8.82 -14.53
CA ALA A 400 -12.23 9.57 -14.62
C ALA A 400 -11.20 9.02 -13.62
N GLY A 401 -9.96 8.83 -14.08
CA GLY A 401 -8.90 8.24 -13.27
C GLY A 401 -8.77 6.73 -13.36
N ASP A 402 -9.80 6.01 -13.81
CA ASP A 402 -9.72 4.56 -13.99
C ASP A 402 -8.58 4.20 -14.94
N ARG A 403 -7.87 3.12 -14.61
CA ARG A 403 -6.74 2.62 -15.39
C ARG A 403 -7.22 1.48 -16.28
N VAL A 404 -7.02 1.60 -17.59
CA VAL A 404 -7.16 0.48 -18.53
C VAL A 404 -5.78 -0.04 -18.86
N LEU A 405 -5.44 -1.25 -18.41
CA LEU A 405 -4.17 -1.90 -18.74
C LEU A 405 -4.18 -2.34 -20.20
N ILE A 406 -3.07 -2.14 -20.92
CA ILE A 406 -2.96 -2.41 -22.36
C ILE A 406 -1.68 -3.17 -22.66
N ARG A 407 -1.78 -4.23 -23.47
CA ARG A 407 -0.62 -4.89 -24.09
C ARG A 407 -1.00 -5.47 -25.45
N ALA A 408 -0.16 -5.24 -26.45
CA ALA A 408 -0.31 -5.79 -27.78
C ALA A 408 0.53 -7.07 -27.94
N ASP A 409 0.02 -8.06 -28.65
CA ASP A 409 0.74 -9.23 -29.14
C ASP A 409 0.89 -9.16 -30.66
N ALA A 410 2.13 -8.93 -31.10
CA ALA A 410 2.51 -8.91 -32.50
C ALA A 410 3.27 -10.18 -32.89
N ALA A 411 2.52 -11.28 -33.07
CA ALA A 411 3.06 -12.60 -33.44
C ALA A 411 4.06 -13.18 -32.42
N GLY A 412 3.73 -13.10 -31.13
CA GLY A 412 4.52 -13.57 -30.00
C GLY A 412 5.41 -12.50 -29.37
N ASP A 413 5.47 -11.29 -29.96
CA ASP A 413 6.16 -10.13 -29.40
C ASP A 413 5.18 -9.30 -28.57
N LEU A 414 5.25 -9.43 -27.23
CA LEU A 414 4.40 -8.70 -26.30
C LEU A 414 4.94 -7.28 -26.05
N ILE A 415 4.14 -6.27 -26.38
CA ILE A 415 4.52 -4.85 -26.30
C ILE A 415 3.48 -4.06 -25.47
N PRO A 416 3.88 -3.29 -24.45
CA PRO A 416 5.25 -3.09 -23.98
C PRO A 416 5.89 -4.38 -23.44
N ASN A 417 7.21 -4.51 -23.57
CA ASN A 417 7.92 -5.74 -23.21
C ASN A 417 8.20 -5.86 -21.70
N ALA A 418 8.44 -4.74 -21.01
CA ALA A 418 8.73 -4.69 -19.59
C ALA A 418 7.50 -4.93 -18.68
N GLY A 419 6.29 -4.82 -19.22
CA GLY A 419 5.04 -4.94 -18.47
C GLY A 419 3.86 -4.34 -19.26
N PRO A 420 2.64 -4.32 -18.71
CA PRO A 420 1.51 -3.64 -19.34
C PRO A 420 1.67 -2.12 -19.34
N GLY A 421 1.19 -1.46 -20.40
CA GLY A 421 0.94 -0.02 -20.39
C GLY A 421 -0.38 0.32 -19.71
N VAL A 422 -0.61 1.59 -19.41
CA VAL A 422 -1.81 2.12 -18.77
C VAL A 422 -2.39 3.22 -19.66
N ALA A 423 -3.63 3.02 -20.13
CA ALA A 423 -4.45 4.10 -20.67
C ALA A 423 -5.38 4.61 -19.58
N GLN A 424 -4.98 5.68 -18.89
CA GLN A 424 -5.81 6.29 -17.85
C GLN A 424 -6.95 7.11 -18.45
N VAL A 425 -8.17 6.92 -17.94
CA VAL A 425 -9.34 7.65 -18.40
C VAL A 425 -9.20 9.12 -18.03
N ALA A 426 -9.21 9.98 -19.06
CA ALA A 426 -9.02 11.41 -18.89
C ALA A 426 -10.08 12.06 -17.99
N ASP A 427 -9.64 12.98 -17.15
CA ASP A 427 -10.52 13.86 -16.39
C ASP A 427 -10.96 15.04 -17.28
N ILE A 428 -12.27 15.13 -17.52
CA ILE A 428 -12.89 16.10 -18.45
C ILE A 428 -13.79 17.10 -17.75
N SER A 429 -13.66 17.14 -16.43
CA SER A 429 -14.41 18.01 -15.56
C SER A 429 -14.13 19.49 -15.82
N ASN A 430 -15.14 20.31 -15.62
CA ASN A 430 -14.98 21.76 -15.66
C ASN A 430 -14.91 22.30 -14.24
N VAL A 431 -13.73 22.15 -13.64
CA VAL A 431 -13.45 22.55 -12.26
C VAL A 431 -13.45 24.07 -12.14
N ALA A 432 -14.31 24.62 -11.28
CA ALA A 432 -14.29 26.03 -10.93
C ALA A 432 -13.22 26.25 -9.85
N VAL A 433 -12.12 26.90 -10.19
CA VAL A 433 -11.04 27.22 -9.23
C VAL A 433 -11.58 28.15 -8.13
N VAL A 434 -11.38 27.73 -6.89
CA VAL A 434 -11.70 28.45 -5.66
C VAL A 434 -10.45 29.16 -5.14
N LEU A 435 -9.34 28.43 -5.05
CA LEU A 435 -8.03 28.93 -4.59
C LEU A 435 -6.94 28.32 -5.49
N GLY A 436 -5.93 29.12 -5.81
CA GLY A 436 -4.72 28.65 -6.48
C GLY A 436 -3.49 29.30 -5.85
N ILE A 437 -2.49 28.48 -5.54
CA ILE A 437 -1.19 28.89 -5.00
C ILE A 437 -0.13 28.41 -5.98
N ASP A 438 0.62 29.34 -6.56
CA ASP A 438 1.86 29.05 -7.28
C ASP A 438 2.98 28.96 -6.25
N ASP A 439 3.73 27.86 -6.27
CA ASP A 439 4.73 27.55 -5.27
C ASP A 439 6.18 27.71 -5.81
N PRO A 440 7.14 28.25 -5.03
CA PRO A 440 8.51 28.45 -5.48
C PRO A 440 9.29 27.15 -5.75
N ILE A 441 9.67 26.93 -7.01
CA ILE A 441 10.50 25.77 -7.38
C ILE A 441 11.86 25.76 -6.65
N GLY A 442 12.20 24.60 -6.10
CA GLY A 442 13.50 24.27 -5.52
C GLY A 442 13.55 24.50 -4.01
N ASP A 443 12.41 24.49 -3.33
CA ASP A 443 12.31 24.66 -1.88
C ASP A 443 11.85 23.40 -1.13
N ASP A 444 11.97 22.21 -1.74
CA ASP A 444 11.73 20.86 -1.19
C ASP A 444 12.73 20.37 -0.11
N HIS A 445 13.08 21.26 0.80
CA HIS A 445 14.12 21.12 1.82
C HIS A 445 13.65 21.56 3.22
N GLY A 446 12.33 21.59 3.44
CA GLY A 446 11.67 21.79 4.72
C GLY A 446 12.11 23.10 5.40
N PRO A 447 12.67 23.07 6.62
CA PRO A 447 13.21 24.26 7.29
C PRO A 447 14.52 24.78 6.67
N GLY A 448 14.88 24.34 5.46
CA GLY A 448 16.08 24.72 4.71
C GLY A 448 17.29 23.79 4.92
N SER A 449 17.14 22.72 5.73
CA SER A 449 18.22 21.79 6.04
C SER A 449 17.97 20.36 5.56
N TYR A 450 16.76 20.04 5.07
CA TYR A 450 16.41 18.66 4.77
C TYR A 450 17.12 18.15 3.53
N THR A 451 17.42 16.86 3.55
CA THR A 451 18.06 16.15 2.43
C THR A 451 17.30 14.88 2.12
N TYR A 452 17.17 14.59 0.83
CA TYR A 452 16.55 13.37 0.32
C TYR A 452 17.19 12.09 0.90
N PRO A 453 16.43 11.00 1.02
CA PRO A 453 17.02 9.67 1.25
C PRO A 453 17.99 9.29 0.13
N THR A 454 18.92 8.39 0.40
CA THR A 454 20.01 8.10 -0.55
C THR A 454 19.66 7.08 -1.62
N ASP A 455 18.52 6.39 -1.50
CA ASP A 455 18.05 5.45 -2.54
C ASP A 455 17.65 6.18 -3.83
N ALA A 456 17.88 5.54 -4.97
CA ALA A 456 17.65 6.13 -6.29
C ALA A 456 16.16 6.31 -6.64
N VAL A 457 15.25 5.68 -5.90
CA VAL A 457 13.80 5.91 -6.06
C VAL A 457 13.39 7.32 -5.66
N PHE A 458 14.13 7.96 -4.75
CA PHE A 458 13.87 9.33 -4.29
C PHE A 458 14.60 10.34 -5.18
N THR A 459 13.98 10.70 -6.29
CA THR A 459 14.57 11.66 -7.24
C THR A 459 14.39 13.10 -6.76
N GLU A 460 15.45 13.91 -6.86
CA GLU A 460 15.40 15.35 -6.52
C GLU A 460 14.31 16.08 -7.32
N GLY A 461 13.50 16.90 -6.64
CA GLY A 461 12.32 17.55 -7.17
C GLY A 461 11.03 16.72 -7.12
N SER A 462 11.06 15.52 -6.54
CA SER A 462 9.86 14.69 -6.35
C SER A 462 8.93 15.17 -5.24
N TYR A 463 9.41 16.04 -4.35
CA TYR A 463 8.63 16.68 -3.29
C TYR A 463 8.41 18.18 -3.50
N ASP A 464 9.07 18.75 -4.51
CA ASP A 464 9.10 20.17 -4.90
C ASP A 464 7.78 20.59 -5.53
N LEU A 465 6.94 21.27 -4.76
CA LEU A 465 5.69 21.80 -5.23
C LEU A 465 5.92 22.87 -6.30
N LYS A 466 4.96 22.93 -7.20
CA LYS A 466 4.87 23.95 -8.23
C LYS A 466 3.54 24.68 -8.13
N SER A 467 2.48 23.96 -7.80
CA SER A 467 1.20 24.58 -7.51
C SER A 467 0.31 23.70 -6.63
N PHE A 468 -0.55 24.37 -5.88
CA PHE A 468 -1.66 23.78 -5.14
C PHE A 468 -2.95 24.52 -5.49
N GLU A 469 -3.97 23.78 -5.92
CA GLU A 469 -5.27 24.35 -6.31
C GLU A 469 -6.42 23.63 -5.59
N ILE A 470 -7.36 24.44 -5.13
CA ILE A 470 -8.68 23.99 -4.69
C ILE A 470 -9.70 24.47 -5.71
N GLY A 471 -10.53 23.55 -6.17
CA GLY A 471 -11.65 23.83 -7.04
C GLY A 471 -12.92 23.11 -6.59
N VAL A 472 -14.03 23.44 -7.24
CA VAL A 472 -15.31 22.80 -7.03
C VAL A 472 -15.89 22.40 -8.37
N GLU A 473 -16.40 21.18 -8.43
CA GLU A 473 -17.24 20.71 -9.52
C GLU A 473 -18.46 20.01 -8.94
N GLU A 474 -19.66 20.43 -9.38
CA GLU A 474 -20.94 19.91 -8.90
C GLU A 474 -21.05 19.87 -7.35
N ASN A 475 -20.81 18.72 -6.72
CA ASN A 475 -20.87 18.52 -5.27
C ASN A 475 -19.57 17.89 -4.72
N GLU A 476 -18.46 18.10 -5.42
CA GLU A 476 -17.13 17.62 -5.07
C GLU A 476 -16.17 18.79 -4.90
N LEU A 477 -15.32 18.69 -3.88
CA LEU A 477 -14.11 19.49 -3.74
C LEU A 477 -13.01 18.82 -4.57
N VAL A 478 -12.42 19.54 -5.51
CA VAL A 478 -11.31 19.06 -6.34
C VAL A 478 -10.03 19.66 -5.79
N ILE A 479 -9.13 18.80 -5.32
CA ILE A 479 -7.85 19.18 -4.75
C ILE A 479 -6.78 18.78 -5.76
N SER A 480 -5.95 19.72 -6.20
CA SER A 480 -4.86 19.46 -7.14
C SER A 480 -3.52 19.87 -6.58
N PHE A 481 -2.55 18.98 -6.64
CA PHE A 481 -1.13 19.26 -6.42
C PHE A 481 -0.36 19.05 -7.71
N GLU A 482 0.62 19.90 -8.00
CA GLU A 482 1.58 19.70 -9.08
C GLU A 482 2.99 19.85 -8.50
N VAL A 483 3.85 18.86 -8.77
CA VAL A 483 5.27 18.88 -8.38
C VAL A 483 6.18 19.09 -9.61
N ASN A 484 7.39 19.58 -9.39
CA ASN A 484 8.36 19.97 -10.42
C ASN A 484 8.95 18.79 -11.22
N ARG A 485 8.71 17.55 -10.78
CA ARG A 485 9.10 16.32 -11.48
C ARG A 485 7.93 15.40 -11.67
N GLY A 486 8.05 14.51 -12.65
CA GLY A 486 7.07 13.45 -12.83
C GLY A 486 6.90 12.62 -11.54
N VAL A 487 5.65 12.29 -11.23
CA VAL A 487 5.30 11.43 -10.10
C VAL A 487 5.48 9.98 -10.55
N ARG A 488 6.47 9.32 -9.95
CA ARG A 488 6.81 7.94 -10.26
C ARG A 488 6.12 6.99 -9.28
N ASN A 489 5.85 5.77 -9.74
CA ASN A 489 5.22 4.73 -8.94
C ASN A 489 6.13 3.47 -8.80
N PRO A 490 7.37 3.60 -8.26
CA PRO A 490 8.31 2.49 -8.16
C PRO A 490 7.82 1.29 -7.34
N TRP A 491 6.84 1.50 -6.46
CA TRP A 491 6.26 0.46 -5.60
C TRP A 491 4.85 0.06 -6.03
N ASP A 492 4.48 0.40 -7.27
CA ASP A 492 3.20 0.06 -7.93
C ASP A 492 1.95 0.26 -7.06
N SER A 493 1.90 1.36 -6.32
CA SER A 493 0.72 1.74 -5.53
C SER A 493 -0.55 1.75 -6.41
N PRO A 494 -1.70 1.36 -5.84
CA PRO A 494 -2.99 1.42 -6.53
C PRO A 494 -3.35 2.81 -7.08
N THR A 495 -3.04 3.88 -6.35
CA THR A 495 -3.39 5.26 -6.73
C THR A 495 -2.37 5.89 -7.68
N GLY A 496 -1.18 5.31 -7.82
CA GLY A 496 -0.08 5.85 -8.63
C GLY A 496 0.93 6.68 -7.84
N LEU A 497 0.80 6.77 -6.51
CA LEU A 497 1.72 7.47 -5.61
C LEU A 497 2.54 6.48 -4.80
N SER A 498 3.86 6.46 -4.95
CA SER A 498 4.70 5.63 -4.05
C SER A 498 5.36 6.43 -2.94
N ILE A 499 6.05 7.53 -3.29
CA ILE A 499 7.00 8.17 -2.38
C ILE A 499 6.47 9.47 -1.77
N GLN A 500 5.41 10.04 -2.32
CA GLN A 500 4.77 11.28 -1.87
C GLN A 500 3.54 11.01 -1.00
N THR A 501 3.37 11.83 0.02
CA THR A 501 2.13 12.01 0.76
C THR A 501 1.75 13.48 0.65
N PHE A 502 0.51 13.77 0.26
CA PHE A 502 -0.02 15.13 0.26
C PHE A 502 -1.05 15.25 1.37
N ASP A 503 -0.91 16.25 2.25
CA ASP A 503 -1.97 16.58 3.19
C ASP A 503 -2.65 17.89 2.81
N VAL A 504 -3.96 17.95 3.05
CA VAL A 504 -4.76 19.18 2.99
C VAL A 504 -5.48 19.39 4.30
N TYR A 505 -5.35 20.58 4.87
CA TYR A 505 -6.07 21.00 6.06
C TYR A 505 -7.12 22.04 5.67
N ILE A 506 -8.37 21.80 6.08
CA ILE A 506 -9.53 22.63 5.76
C ILE A 506 -10.08 23.21 7.07
N ASP A 507 -10.00 24.53 7.19
CA ASP A 507 -10.63 25.34 8.23
C ASP A 507 -11.90 25.96 7.63
N LYS A 508 -13.07 25.61 8.15
CA LYS A 508 -14.36 26.07 7.60
C LYS A 508 -14.80 27.42 8.11
N ASP A 509 -14.23 27.87 9.22
CA ASP A 509 -14.46 29.18 9.79
C ASP A 509 -13.15 29.90 10.15
N PRO A 510 -12.28 30.21 9.17
CA PRO A 510 -10.96 30.75 9.42
C PRO A 510 -10.98 31.98 10.33
N GLY A 511 -10.12 31.96 11.36
CA GLY A 511 -10.05 32.99 12.39
C GLY A 511 -10.98 32.77 13.59
N ALA A 512 -11.78 31.70 13.62
CA ALA A 512 -12.62 31.37 14.78
C ALA A 512 -11.86 30.64 15.90
N GLY A 513 -10.73 29.99 15.58
CA GLY A 513 -9.94 29.19 16.51
C GLY A 513 -10.67 27.93 17.00
N THR A 514 -11.61 27.43 16.22
CA THR A 514 -12.32 26.15 16.39
C THR A 514 -11.62 25.04 15.61
N GLY A 515 -11.89 23.77 15.96
CA GLY A 515 -11.23 22.64 15.31
C GLY A 515 -9.85 22.29 15.91
N ALA A 516 -9.09 21.46 15.20
CA ALA A 516 -7.75 21.05 15.63
C ALA A 516 -6.68 22.05 15.16
N ARG A 517 -5.75 22.41 16.05
CA ARG A 517 -4.58 23.22 15.66
C ARG A 517 -3.40 22.36 15.26
N ILE A 518 -3.08 21.33 16.06
CA ILE A 518 -2.01 20.39 15.72
C ILE A 518 -2.46 19.64 14.47
N LEU A 519 -1.54 19.50 13.51
CA LEU A 519 -1.80 18.78 12.27
C LEU A 519 -1.97 17.27 12.53
N ILE A 520 -2.21 16.49 11.48
CA ILE A 520 -2.37 15.03 11.59
C ILE A 520 -1.18 14.43 12.36
N PRO A 521 -1.39 13.41 13.23
CA PRO A 521 -0.32 12.85 14.05
C PRO A 521 0.95 12.49 13.23
N GLY A 522 2.10 12.91 13.76
CA GLY A 522 3.41 12.72 13.14
C GLY A 522 3.89 13.86 12.24
N ARG A 523 3.04 14.81 11.82
CA ARG A 523 3.48 15.97 11.00
C ARG A 523 4.35 16.94 11.79
N ASN A 524 4.22 16.96 13.12
CA ASN A 524 4.97 17.82 14.03
C ASN A 524 4.90 19.30 13.61
N ALA A 525 3.69 19.78 13.33
CA ALA A 525 3.38 21.17 13.01
C ALA A 525 1.98 21.50 13.51
N ALA A 526 1.64 22.79 13.56
CA ALA A 526 0.31 23.26 13.94
C ALA A 526 -0.10 24.47 13.08
N LEU A 527 -1.40 24.70 12.94
CA LEU A 527 -1.92 25.94 12.37
C LEU A 527 -1.67 27.14 13.30
N GLU A 528 -1.59 28.34 12.72
CA GLU A 528 -1.44 29.60 13.46
C GLU A 528 -2.53 29.82 14.54
N PRO A 529 -2.28 30.63 15.60
CA PRO A 529 -3.12 30.73 16.81
C PRO A 529 -4.62 31.01 16.65
N ASP A 530 -5.04 31.60 15.53
CA ASP A 530 -6.44 31.98 15.29
C ASP A 530 -7.19 30.99 14.37
N ASN A 531 -6.51 29.94 13.88
CA ASN A 531 -7.07 28.97 12.94
C ASN A 531 -7.10 27.57 13.56
N GLY A 532 -8.01 26.72 13.09
CA GLY A 532 -8.05 25.31 13.42
C GLY A 532 -8.84 24.57 12.34
N TRP A 533 -8.38 23.37 11.97
CA TRP A 533 -8.98 22.63 10.88
C TRP A 533 -10.09 21.71 11.40
N GLU A 534 -11.21 21.64 10.68
CA GLU A 534 -12.25 20.62 10.89
C GLU A 534 -11.95 19.34 10.10
N TYR A 535 -11.26 19.45 8.96
CA TYR A 535 -10.92 18.31 8.11
C TYR A 535 -9.45 18.32 7.71
N GLY A 536 -8.75 17.22 8.00
CA GLY A 536 -7.44 16.90 7.47
C GLY A 536 -7.57 15.77 6.45
N ILE A 537 -6.96 15.87 5.28
CA ILE A 537 -7.06 14.84 4.24
C ILE A 537 -5.66 14.41 3.88
N THR A 538 -5.38 13.11 3.99
CA THR A 538 -4.13 12.50 3.51
C THR A 538 -4.40 11.84 2.16
N ILE A 539 -3.65 12.23 1.14
CA ILE A 539 -3.66 11.68 -0.21
C ILE A 539 -2.34 10.94 -0.41
N GLU A 540 -2.41 9.62 -0.53
CA GLU A 540 -1.24 8.75 -0.63
C GLU A 540 -1.52 7.49 -1.47
N GLY A 541 -0.54 6.59 -1.49
CA GLY A 541 -0.50 5.42 -2.34
C GLY A 541 -1.50 4.31 -2.00
N TRP A 542 -1.75 4.09 -0.72
CA TRP A 542 -2.45 2.91 -0.21
C TRP A 542 -3.63 3.27 0.69
N ASP A 543 -3.38 3.99 1.79
CA ASP A 543 -4.36 4.28 2.84
C ASP A 543 -4.66 5.78 2.94
N SER A 544 -5.21 6.34 1.86
CA SER A 544 -5.72 7.71 1.90
C SER A 544 -6.86 7.82 2.93
N ALA A 545 -6.87 8.91 3.70
CA ALA A 545 -7.77 9.07 4.84
C ALA A 545 -8.32 10.49 4.97
N ILE A 546 -9.48 10.61 5.63
CA ILE A 546 -10.02 11.89 6.09
C ILE A 546 -10.08 11.86 7.62
N TYR A 547 -9.44 12.84 8.23
CA TYR A 547 -9.45 13.12 9.66
C TYR A 547 -10.46 14.21 9.93
N ILE A 548 -11.32 13.99 10.93
CA ILE A 548 -12.37 14.93 11.32
C ILE A 548 -12.05 15.42 12.73
N ALA A 549 -11.91 16.73 12.90
CA ALA A 549 -11.73 17.34 14.20
C ALA A 549 -13.06 17.86 14.76
N ASP A 550 -13.28 17.65 16.06
CA ASP A 550 -14.36 18.31 16.78
C ASP A 550 -14.00 19.76 17.16
N THR A 551 -14.95 20.48 17.75
CA THR A 551 -14.76 21.88 18.13
C THR A 551 -13.71 22.10 19.22
N GLU A 552 -13.32 21.05 19.92
CA GLU A 552 -12.32 21.01 20.97
C GLU A 552 -10.93 20.54 20.46
N GLY A 553 -10.85 20.11 19.21
CA GLY A 553 -9.65 19.67 18.52
C GLY A 553 -9.31 18.20 18.71
N ALA A 554 -10.22 17.36 19.21
CA ALA A 554 -10.07 15.92 19.18
C ALA A 554 -10.34 15.40 17.76
N ILE A 555 -9.52 14.44 17.31
CA ILE A 555 -9.48 14.00 15.92
C ILE A 555 -9.92 12.54 15.84
N ASP A 556 -10.88 12.27 14.96
CA ASP A 556 -11.26 10.93 14.54
C ASP A 556 -10.77 10.66 13.11
N GLU A 557 -10.24 9.46 12.88
CA GLU A 557 -9.79 8.98 11.57
C GLU A 557 -10.91 8.20 10.88
N THR A 558 -11.13 8.47 9.60
CA THR A 558 -12.12 7.76 8.77
C THR A 558 -11.43 7.09 7.60
N ASN A 559 -12.05 6.02 7.08
CA ASN A 559 -11.60 5.31 5.87
C ASN A 559 -12.57 5.54 4.68
N PRO A 560 -12.79 6.79 4.21
CA PRO A 560 -13.72 7.06 3.14
C PRO A 560 -13.06 6.79 1.79
N THR A 561 -13.83 6.26 0.84
CA THR A 561 -13.35 6.11 -0.54
C THR A 561 -13.57 7.40 -1.31
N PHE A 562 -12.49 8.01 -1.78
CA PHE A 562 -12.51 9.13 -2.73
C PHE A 562 -11.57 8.84 -3.90
N SER A 563 -11.79 9.46 -5.06
CA SER A 563 -10.98 9.19 -6.25
C SER A 563 -9.72 10.06 -6.27
N THR A 564 -8.58 9.46 -6.58
CA THR A 564 -7.31 10.16 -6.84
C THR A 564 -6.80 9.80 -8.23
N ILE A 565 -6.44 10.81 -9.00
CA ILE A 565 -5.95 10.71 -10.38
C ILE A 565 -4.52 11.24 -10.41
N VAL A 566 -3.57 10.40 -10.81
CA VAL A 566 -2.16 10.77 -10.95
C VAL A 566 -1.77 10.86 -12.42
N LEU A 567 -1.44 12.06 -12.87
CA LEU A 567 -0.84 12.34 -14.18
C LEU A 567 0.68 12.35 -14.01
N SER A 568 1.27 11.15 -14.09
CA SER A 568 2.67 10.87 -13.71
C SER A 568 3.69 11.73 -14.45
N ASP A 569 3.59 11.84 -15.77
CA ASP A 569 4.52 12.62 -16.61
C ASP A 569 4.49 14.13 -16.33
N ARG A 570 3.39 14.63 -15.74
CA ARG A 570 3.19 16.04 -15.38
C ARG A 570 3.46 16.35 -13.92
N GLY A 571 3.66 15.31 -13.11
CA GLY A 571 3.75 15.48 -11.66
C GLY A 571 2.46 15.99 -11.02
N LYS A 572 1.29 15.75 -11.64
CA LYS A 572 0.01 16.30 -11.17
C LYS A 572 -0.85 15.23 -10.50
N VAL A 573 -1.37 15.55 -9.33
CA VAL A 573 -2.25 14.69 -8.51
C VAL A 573 -3.56 15.42 -8.30
N ILE A 574 -4.67 14.78 -8.63
CA ILE A 574 -6.01 15.36 -8.53
C ILE A 574 -6.88 14.43 -7.68
N SER A 575 -7.33 14.89 -6.52
CA SER A 575 -8.26 14.16 -5.65
C SER A 575 -9.62 14.83 -5.64
N ARG A 576 -10.69 14.03 -5.77
CA ARG A 576 -12.08 14.52 -5.75
C ARG A 576 -12.77 14.04 -4.49
N ILE A 577 -13.14 14.97 -3.63
CA ILE A 577 -13.72 14.70 -2.32
C ILE A 577 -15.18 15.11 -2.36
N PRO A 578 -16.14 14.17 -2.30
CA PRO A 578 -17.55 14.51 -2.15
C PRO A 578 -17.76 15.43 -0.94
N LEU A 579 -18.42 16.57 -1.14
CA LEU A 579 -18.63 17.57 -0.08
C LEU A 579 -19.41 17.00 1.11
N GLU A 580 -20.20 15.94 0.91
CA GLU A 580 -20.90 15.24 1.99
C GLU A 580 -19.97 14.56 2.99
N LEU A 581 -18.80 14.06 2.55
CA LEU A 581 -17.77 13.51 3.44
C LEU A 581 -17.20 14.60 4.34
N LEU A 582 -17.21 15.84 3.84
CA LEU A 582 -16.83 17.02 4.58
C LEU A 582 -18.02 17.63 5.31
N GLY A 583 -19.19 16.99 5.46
CA GLY A 583 -20.35 17.59 6.14
C GLY A 583 -21.02 18.76 5.41
N GLY A 584 -20.71 18.98 4.12
CA GLY A 584 -21.27 20.03 3.27
C GLY A 584 -20.71 21.44 3.57
N GLY A 585 -21.33 22.48 2.98
CA GLY A 585 -20.95 23.89 3.18
C GLY A 585 -20.49 24.57 1.90
N ASP A 586 -19.83 25.72 2.04
CA ASP A 586 -19.40 26.56 0.92
C ASP A 586 -17.86 26.67 0.88
N PRO A 587 -17.19 25.94 -0.03
CA PRO A 587 -15.73 26.00 -0.19
C PRO A 587 -15.15 27.40 -0.42
N TYR A 588 -15.94 28.34 -0.95
CA TYR A 588 -15.50 29.73 -1.15
C TYR A 588 -15.31 30.51 0.17
N SER A 589 -15.80 30.01 1.30
CA SER A 589 -15.63 30.63 2.61
C SER A 589 -14.62 29.92 3.51
N TRP A 590 -14.01 28.83 3.06
CA TRP A 590 -13.08 28.03 3.84
C TRP A 590 -11.64 28.53 3.67
N GLY A 591 -10.76 28.09 4.55
CA GLY A 591 -9.33 28.26 4.48
C GLY A 591 -8.63 26.92 4.28
N TYR A 592 -7.49 26.95 3.59
CA TYR A 592 -6.77 25.77 3.16
C TYR A 592 -5.27 25.88 3.44
N ALA A 593 -4.66 24.77 3.84
CA ALA A 593 -3.20 24.59 3.83
C ALA A 593 -2.88 23.26 3.15
N GLY A 594 -1.94 23.28 2.20
CA GLY A 594 -1.47 22.09 1.50
C GLY A 594 0.02 21.85 1.78
N VAL A 595 0.41 20.61 2.08
CA VAL A 595 1.80 20.25 2.38
C VAL A 595 2.18 18.92 1.73
N VAL A 596 3.48 18.75 1.46
CA VAL A 596 4.07 17.50 0.96
C VAL A 596 4.97 16.88 2.00
N LEU A 597 4.82 15.57 2.16
CA LEU A 597 5.66 14.72 2.99
C LEU A 597 6.16 13.52 2.17
N SER A 598 7.07 12.76 2.77
CA SER A 598 7.59 11.52 2.19
C SER A 598 6.84 10.32 2.78
N GLN A 599 6.27 9.49 1.92
CA GLN A 599 5.38 8.38 2.30
C GLN A 599 6.13 7.21 2.94
N GLU A 600 5.62 6.68 4.06
CA GLU A 600 6.20 5.55 4.77
C GLU A 600 5.14 4.55 5.20
N GLU A 601 5.31 3.29 4.84
CA GLU A 601 4.38 2.23 5.24
C GLU A 601 4.65 1.70 6.65
N PHE A 602 5.90 1.76 7.10
CA PHE A 602 6.33 1.33 8.43
C PHE A 602 6.80 2.54 9.26
N PRO A 603 5.89 3.46 9.61
CA PRO A 603 6.24 4.65 10.36
C PRO A 603 6.59 4.29 11.81
N THR A 604 7.38 5.15 12.45
CA THR A 604 7.60 5.07 13.90
C THR A 604 6.26 5.23 14.64
N SER A 605 6.12 4.59 15.80
CA SER A 605 4.91 4.67 16.62
C SER A 605 4.45 6.11 16.85
N GLY A 606 3.15 6.36 16.64
CA GLY A 606 2.54 7.69 16.75
C GLY A 606 2.68 8.58 15.50
N VAL A 607 3.39 8.12 14.47
CA VAL A 607 3.50 8.80 13.17
C VAL A 607 2.56 8.14 12.17
N ARG A 608 1.71 8.93 11.49
CA ARG A 608 0.77 8.41 10.50
C ARG A 608 1.40 8.34 9.11
N ARG A 609 1.98 7.19 8.80
CA ARG A 609 2.41 6.78 7.44
C ARG A 609 3.34 7.77 6.71
N VAL A 610 4.15 8.54 7.44
CA VAL A 610 5.14 9.46 6.87
C VAL A 610 6.53 9.18 7.43
N ARG A 611 7.54 9.39 6.59
CA ARG A 611 8.94 9.06 6.84
C ARG A 611 9.56 10.00 7.85
N ASP A 612 10.37 9.45 8.74
CA ASP A 612 11.16 10.25 9.69
C ASP A 612 12.27 11.06 9.00
N VAL A 613 12.59 12.20 9.61
CA VAL A 613 13.74 13.01 9.28
C VAL A 613 14.81 12.80 10.34
N GLU A 614 15.95 12.26 9.94
CA GLU A 614 17.08 12.00 10.82
C GLU A 614 18.12 13.13 10.71
N SER A 615 19.09 13.14 11.63
CA SER A 615 20.20 14.10 11.55
C SER A 615 21.04 13.96 10.26
N ARG A 616 21.03 12.77 9.64
CA ARG A 616 21.67 12.45 8.37
C ARG A 616 20.77 11.55 7.57
N SER A 617 20.71 11.73 6.26
CA SER A 617 19.93 10.85 5.39
C SER A 617 20.48 9.43 5.42
N SER A 618 19.59 8.45 5.38
CA SER A 618 19.91 7.05 5.15
C SER A 618 19.26 6.58 3.85
N GLN A 619 19.29 5.28 3.56
CA GLN A 619 18.71 4.74 2.32
C GLN A 619 17.23 5.13 2.16
N PHE A 620 16.44 4.99 3.23
CA PHE A 620 14.99 5.22 3.24
C PHE A 620 14.55 6.17 4.37
N ARG A 621 15.42 7.08 4.82
CA ARG A 621 15.07 8.15 5.78
C ARG A 621 15.62 9.48 5.28
N LEU A 622 14.83 10.54 5.48
CA LEU A 622 15.26 11.90 5.19
C LEU A 622 16.38 12.29 6.15
N GLY A 623 17.20 13.27 5.76
CA GLY A 623 18.25 13.82 6.59
C GLY A 623 18.03 15.29 6.94
N GLY A 624 18.88 15.83 7.83
CA GLY A 624 18.93 17.26 8.11
C GLY A 624 18.11 17.73 9.31
N ALA A 625 17.55 16.82 10.12
CA ALA A 625 16.81 17.19 11.32
C ALA A 625 17.72 17.84 12.38
N PRO A 626 17.22 18.85 13.12
CA PRO A 626 17.87 19.37 14.31
C PRO A 626 17.85 18.34 15.45
N ALA A 627 18.67 18.57 16.48
CA ALA A 627 18.76 17.69 17.65
C ALA A 627 17.61 17.93 18.64
N ASP A 628 16.38 17.82 18.16
CA ASP A 628 15.15 17.97 18.92
C ASP A 628 14.11 16.92 18.50
N THR A 629 13.03 16.80 19.24
CA THR A 629 11.95 15.84 18.96
C THR A 629 10.82 16.46 18.15
N ASN A 630 10.74 17.79 18.09
CA ASN A 630 9.58 18.54 17.61
C ASN A 630 9.76 19.24 16.25
N HIS A 631 10.84 18.95 15.53
CA HIS A 631 10.93 19.29 14.10
C HIS A 631 9.82 18.62 13.29
N THR A 632 9.37 19.31 12.25
CA THR A 632 8.32 18.83 11.35
C THR A 632 8.80 17.74 10.40
N ARG A 633 7.89 16.90 9.89
CA ARG A 633 8.17 16.01 8.75
C ARG A 633 7.76 16.61 7.39
N ILE A 634 7.24 17.84 7.39
CA ILE A 634 6.89 18.57 6.19
C ILE A 634 8.16 18.89 5.41
N ILE A 635 8.18 18.49 4.14
CA ILE A 635 9.29 18.74 3.21
C ILE A 635 9.04 20.02 2.43
N ASP A 636 7.78 20.27 2.11
CA ASP A 636 7.34 21.37 1.28
C ASP A 636 5.92 21.82 1.71
N LEU A 637 5.67 23.11 1.68
CA LEU A 637 4.45 23.80 2.09
C LEU A 637 4.02 24.72 0.95
N ALA A 638 2.82 24.47 0.40
CA ALA A 638 2.24 25.28 -0.67
C ALA A 638 2.09 26.76 -0.24
N TRP A 639 3.03 27.61 -0.64
CA TRP A 639 3.10 28.98 -0.17
C TRP A 639 3.81 29.92 -1.16
N PRO A 640 3.17 31.02 -1.59
CA PRO A 640 3.61 31.75 -2.79
C PRO A 640 4.82 32.68 -2.58
N PHE A 641 5.44 32.68 -1.40
CA PHE A 641 6.49 33.64 -1.05
C PHE A 641 7.83 32.92 -0.84
N GLU A 642 8.76 33.16 -1.77
CA GLU A 642 10.16 32.67 -1.70
C GLU A 642 10.82 32.95 -0.34
N ASP A 643 11.68 32.04 0.11
CA ASP A 643 12.48 32.10 1.35
C ASP A 643 11.66 32.26 2.66
N THR A 644 10.35 32.01 2.63
CA THR A 644 9.50 32.10 3.84
C THR A 644 9.17 30.76 4.46
N GLN A 645 9.16 29.68 3.67
CA GLN A 645 8.92 28.32 4.16
C GLN A 645 9.88 27.94 5.28
N GLU A 646 11.18 28.22 5.13
CA GLU A 646 12.20 27.85 6.11
C GLU A 646 11.96 28.55 7.46
N THR A 647 11.41 29.76 7.41
CA THR A 647 11.03 30.48 8.62
C THR A 647 9.77 29.87 9.25
N LEU A 648 8.75 29.53 8.46
CA LEU A 648 7.51 28.92 8.95
C LEU A 648 7.76 27.54 9.58
N LEU A 649 8.57 26.73 8.91
CA LEU A 649 8.89 25.36 9.32
C LEU A 649 10.03 25.28 10.36
N GLY A 650 10.89 26.30 10.44
CA GLY A 650 12.08 26.30 11.31
C GLY A 650 11.97 27.14 12.59
N ASN A 651 10.97 28.03 12.72
CA ASN A 651 10.86 28.94 13.85
C ASN A 651 9.93 28.41 14.96
N TYR A 652 10.50 27.63 15.88
CA TYR A 652 9.80 27.09 17.05
C TYR A 652 10.77 26.89 18.23
N PRO A 653 10.28 26.79 19.48
CA PRO A 653 11.13 26.44 20.61
C PRO A 653 11.50 24.94 20.57
N SER A 654 12.78 24.66 20.35
CA SER A 654 13.34 23.30 20.39
C SER A 654 13.03 22.59 21.72
N SER A 655 12.60 21.33 21.65
CA SER A 655 12.24 20.49 22.80
C SER A 655 12.80 19.06 22.66
N SER A 656 12.94 18.37 23.79
CA SER A 656 13.23 16.93 23.85
C SER A 656 12.06 16.10 24.36
N ASP A 657 10.93 16.75 24.68
CA ASP A 657 9.74 16.07 25.17
C ASP A 657 9.06 15.28 24.04
N PRO A 658 8.31 14.20 24.33
CA PRO A 658 7.60 13.45 23.30
C PRO A 658 6.63 14.37 22.51
N PRO A 659 6.62 14.35 21.17
CA PRO A 659 5.83 15.29 20.37
C PRO A 659 4.34 15.30 20.70
N ALA A 660 3.78 14.13 21.01
CA ALA A 660 2.37 13.97 21.41
C ALA A 660 1.99 14.73 22.70
N THR A 661 2.97 15.17 23.49
CA THR A 661 2.74 15.92 24.74
C THR A 661 2.89 17.43 24.57
N LEU A 662 3.31 17.89 23.39
CA LEU A 662 3.60 19.29 23.14
C LEU A 662 2.35 20.08 22.79
N ALA A 663 2.31 21.33 23.28
CA ALA A 663 1.28 22.28 22.90
C ALA A 663 1.50 22.79 21.45
N PRO A 664 0.45 23.26 20.76
CA PRO A 664 0.55 23.74 19.37
C PRO A 664 1.62 24.81 19.16
N ASP A 665 1.77 25.75 20.11
CA ASP A 665 2.72 26.86 20.00
C ASP A 665 4.19 26.44 20.18
N SER A 666 4.43 25.17 20.53
CA SER A 666 5.77 24.57 20.59
C SER A 666 6.18 23.93 19.26
N LEU A 667 5.34 23.98 18.23
CA LEU A 667 5.55 23.38 16.93
C LEU A 667 5.73 24.48 15.85
N PRO A 668 6.32 24.14 14.69
CA PRO A 668 6.22 24.97 13.49
C PRO A 668 4.78 25.42 13.19
N GLN A 669 4.63 26.65 12.73
CA GLN A 669 3.31 27.28 12.51
C GLN A 669 3.02 27.39 11.02
N VAL A 670 1.98 26.67 10.58
CA VAL A 670 1.53 26.62 9.19
C VAL A 670 0.38 27.61 8.99
N PRO A 671 0.48 28.54 8.03
CA PRO A 671 -0.58 29.49 7.73
C PRO A 671 -1.72 28.82 6.95
N ILE A 672 -2.92 29.39 7.08
CA ILE A 672 -4.09 29.06 6.25
C ILE A 672 -4.27 30.14 5.18
N VAL A 673 -4.56 29.72 3.96
CA VAL A 673 -4.89 30.61 2.83
C VAL A 673 -6.39 30.58 2.57
N THR A 674 -7.00 31.75 2.40
CA THR A 674 -8.41 31.90 2.07
C THR A 674 -8.57 32.39 0.61
N PRO A 675 -9.65 31.99 -0.10
CA PRO A 675 -9.94 32.37 -1.48
C PRO A 675 -9.99 33.88 -1.80
#